data_AF-A0A0S4KGX3-F1
#
_entry.id   AF-A0A0S4KGX3-F1
#
_cell.length_a   1.000
_cell.length_b   1.000
_cell.length_c   1.000
_cell.angle_alpha   90.00
_cell.angle_beta   90.00
_cell.angle_gamma   90.00
#
_symmetry.space_group_name_H-M   'P 1'
#
loop_
_entity.id
_entity.type
_entity.pdbx_description
1 polymer ?
#
loop_
_entity_poly.entity_id
_entity_poly.type
_entity_poly.pdbx_seq_one_letter_code
_entity_poly.pdbx_strand_id
1 'polypeptide(L)'
;MRRHSTVAAQATRASMQRRYFFFSPAKDHLAEQRLSDESKGVSPSTSSVPDVPSGIIAWLRFRNDPVLHTQLSGEISQRSPFAEAEDYCGTNLVHPSNKAQLQDGIQMWTEYYEKKYVATLRHSRRTASNFIGTLSAPEVFQDEADRPATTWQQDVLCVELALLAKRTLNEKVANLEQFELALRRSDAEAFLKFHNHFATQTQTLIPVPPLSVWVYEGDRRKQWAETYKTLEREAVAFFTEKLKPAVLTQKWETISSSVGDVLREVAAVQIARHERQIKDGIRKPWQDMTPQEKENVAAAEVATEARSIVDGEFDSEDALDKSEAWMIEQSKIQDILKAPLKGCNFSAEDLWRHSVRFEGFCTEHAYTDPAAQRVAAASRARLYDEGATVPQVIEALIQSLEKSVIDLKACTLIPQTNEIWCRLHWHKFASGTTMVQHTVTARRALQYHHADAARSVAATAAFYFHTKPLSSSLDYSTPFKHRRSVVGHASKYGVSTMHATQRPPLTACANLARAEDVIKAVVSTVARPFGSLRRLNQRQERARLTKGRLVPITSALVSSLDDAAVAEDQWTLGSARNISIEWEHQSVREFQSNPGATPAERVARETALRTQGVLQVSLMRKRTAAERAAAAQKLAADQEHHLSELQKMKEAMPIVKEVEASALRTFQRLSKTTTTSASSFDALWKEGAAAESAGVTDTDYKDAAGDDWTFVASLDDAYPLPSDATLQNVVIPYLLPDGSELRGGTYCLRVRAINLRENPNQDPCLTSEVLTAPFQAVDALPALAQKYFKVKNIAEELKSFDGAHLVPFCQLLREEGGLSLPTKFEFEVGQNVGVKNQIFWDDFVTRLRSASFLFVPTRDRYTSVQRGVEERVRAHWQLYNPSATTEEWCAVRSREMEHAFTTEKDWWIPDEMITSSSTLGDLDVGLRDFVLRYSNDVCNVLEGSAQGNDVSATVTGTGVLSNLTIDAHSVKRKNLGVKDVLTQITATVQAAHDRLNTLAAAKTGHLSKVSQALSIVCEHQSEYGGRHGRTYAYAFGKAVEQLEQDGKTLPGARLSEREVFDATVDRFASQTHPEQRRKTFQERYDSSGASIDDIDVNNVRNWGNTV
;
A
#
# COMPACT_ATOMS: atom_id res chain seq x y z
N MET A 1 37.94 -94.53 -18.07
CA MET A 1 36.60 -93.89 -18.00
C MET A 1 36.20 -93.63 -16.54
N ARG A 2 36.72 -92.55 -15.95
CA ARG A 2 36.24 -91.94 -14.71
C ARG A 2 36.03 -90.46 -15.03
N ARG A 3 34.78 -90.00 -15.13
CA ARG A 3 34.45 -88.57 -15.33
C ARG A 3 33.17 -88.20 -14.58
N HIS A 4 33.35 -87.20 -13.73
CA HIS A 4 32.44 -86.09 -13.40
C HIS A 4 31.05 -86.39 -12.78
N SER A 5 31.02 -86.47 -11.45
CA SER A 5 29.82 -86.20 -10.62
C SER A 5 30.05 -85.16 -9.50
N THR A 6 31.13 -84.37 -9.56
CA THR A 6 31.54 -83.42 -8.51
C THR A 6 31.55 -81.96 -8.96
N VAL A 7 30.49 -81.49 -9.64
CA VAL A 7 30.33 -80.05 -9.95
C VAL A 7 28.93 -79.51 -9.57
N ALA A 8 27.92 -80.35 -9.37
CA ALA A 8 26.57 -79.87 -9.06
C ALA A 8 26.29 -79.60 -7.55
N ALA A 9 27.16 -80.06 -6.63
CA ALA A 9 26.88 -80.00 -5.19
C ALA A 9 27.54 -78.81 -4.45
N GLN A 10 28.44 -78.05 -5.08
CA GLN A 10 29.09 -76.87 -4.47
C GLN A 10 28.44 -75.53 -4.88
N ALA A 11 27.69 -75.47 -5.98
CA ALA A 11 26.99 -74.26 -6.38
C ALA A 11 25.73 -73.96 -5.53
N THR A 12 25.13 -74.98 -4.91
CA THR A 12 23.91 -74.85 -4.10
C THR A 12 24.16 -74.51 -2.63
N ARG A 13 25.41 -74.63 -2.14
CA ARG A 13 25.76 -74.20 -0.76
C ARG A 13 26.23 -72.75 -0.67
N ALA A 14 26.67 -72.14 -1.77
CA ALA A 14 27.06 -70.72 -1.78
C ALA A 14 25.87 -69.75 -1.99
N SER A 15 24.67 -70.25 -2.35
CA SER A 15 23.50 -69.42 -2.65
C SER A 15 22.52 -69.24 -1.48
N MET A 16 22.71 -69.92 -0.34
CA MET A 16 21.76 -69.92 0.78
C MET A 16 22.15 -69.05 1.99
N GLN A 17 23.24 -68.26 1.93
CA GLN A 17 23.64 -67.35 3.02
C GLN A 17 23.77 -65.86 2.61
N ARG A 18 23.26 -65.45 1.44
CA ARG A 18 23.27 -64.05 0.97
C ARG A 18 21.88 -63.46 0.68
N ARG A 19 20.84 -63.89 1.40
CA ARG A 19 19.47 -63.35 1.22
C ARG A 19 18.85 -62.95 2.56
N TYR A 20 19.32 -61.84 3.11
CA TYR A 20 18.55 -61.09 4.12
C TYR A 20 18.76 -59.59 3.83
N PHE A 21 18.08 -59.11 2.77
CA PHE A 21 17.89 -57.73 2.29
C PHE A 21 19.15 -56.87 2.01
N PHE A 22 19.16 -56.20 0.84
CA PHE A 22 20.06 -55.08 0.58
C PHE A 22 19.47 -53.82 1.22
N PHE A 23 20.30 -53.02 1.89
CA PHE A 23 19.89 -51.68 2.33
C PHE A 23 19.53 -50.83 1.10
N SER A 24 18.52 -49.96 1.26
CA SER A 24 18.18 -48.96 0.24
C SER A 24 19.44 -48.18 -0.16
N PRO A 25 19.60 -47.85 -1.46
CA PRO A 25 20.71 -47.02 -1.90
C PRO A 25 20.69 -45.68 -1.14
N ALA A 26 21.85 -45.04 -0.97
CA ALA A 26 22.00 -43.73 -0.33
C ALA A 26 21.44 -42.59 -1.18
N LYS A 27 20.13 -42.65 -1.49
CA LYS A 27 19.40 -41.67 -2.26
C LYS A 27 18.96 -40.52 -1.36
N ASP A 28 19.36 -39.30 -1.70
CA ASP A 28 18.79 -38.10 -1.09
C ASP A 28 17.39 -37.84 -1.68
N HIS A 29 16.36 -38.12 -0.89
CA HIS A 29 14.96 -37.91 -1.30
C HIS A 29 14.52 -36.44 -1.23
N LEU A 30 15.24 -35.60 -0.48
CA LEU A 30 14.92 -34.18 -0.31
C LEU A 30 15.53 -33.31 -1.41
N ALA A 31 16.69 -33.71 -1.96
CA ALA A 31 17.39 -32.97 -3.00
C ALA A 31 16.51 -32.66 -4.22
N GLU A 32 15.79 -33.65 -4.75
CA GLU A 32 14.94 -33.46 -5.93
C GLU A 32 13.73 -32.55 -5.64
N GLN A 33 13.14 -32.68 -4.44
CA GLN A 33 12.01 -31.85 -4.04
C GLN A 33 12.43 -30.38 -3.91
N ARG A 34 13.52 -30.10 -3.16
CA ARG A 34 14.01 -28.73 -3.00
C ARG A 34 14.46 -28.11 -4.33
N LEU A 35 15.11 -28.89 -5.20
CA LEU A 35 15.57 -28.42 -6.51
C LEU A 35 14.41 -28.06 -7.43
N SER A 36 13.33 -28.87 -7.40
CA SER A 36 12.08 -28.58 -8.12
C SER A 36 11.42 -27.29 -7.62
N ASP A 37 11.35 -27.11 -6.30
CA ASP A 37 10.80 -25.90 -5.69
C ASP A 37 11.64 -24.66 -6.01
N GLU A 38 12.97 -24.78 -5.91
CA GLU A 38 13.91 -23.70 -6.19
C GLU A 38 13.88 -23.28 -7.66
N SER A 39 13.85 -24.24 -8.58
CA SER A 39 13.74 -23.96 -10.03
C SER A 39 12.44 -23.24 -10.38
N LYS A 40 11.33 -23.50 -9.66
CA LYS A 40 10.06 -22.78 -9.83
C LYS A 40 10.07 -21.40 -9.15
N GLY A 41 10.82 -21.26 -8.06
CA GLY A 41 10.92 -20.04 -7.27
C GLY A 41 11.90 -18.99 -7.80
N VAL A 42 12.68 -19.27 -8.85
CA VAL A 42 13.72 -18.35 -9.35
C VAL A 42 13.15 -17.01 -9.81
N SER A 43 13.80 -15.91 -9.42
CA SER A 43 13.56 -14.56 -9.96
C SER A 43 12.09 -14.11 -9.96
N PRO A 44 11.38 -14.10 -8.81
CA PRO A 44 10.02 -13.59 -8.75
C PRO A 44 10.00 -12.10 -9.14
N SER A 45 9.23 -11.77 -10.16
CA SER A 45 9.23 -10.45 -10.80
C SER A 45 8.25 -9.47 -10.17
N THR A 46 7.28 -9.89 -9.36
CA THR A 46 6.15 -9.00 -9.02
C THR A 46 5.58 -9.14 -7.62
N SER A 47 5.19 -7.98 -7.09
CA SER A 47 4.19 -7.79 -6.05
C SER A 47 2.89 -8.53 -6.42
N SER A 48 2.10 -8.95 -5.43
CA SER A 48 0.75 -9.53 -5.63
C SER A 48 -0.19 -8.59 -6.39
N VAL A 49 0.06 -7.27 -6.30
CA VAL A 49 -0.57 -6.23 -7.12
C VAL A 49 0.54 -5.44 -7.84
N PRO A 50 0.89 -5.81 -9.09
CA PRO A 50 2.07 -5.28 -9.79
C PRO A 50 1.86 -3.86 -10.34
N ASP A 51 0.64 -3.50 -10.71
CA ASP A 51 0.30 -2.23 -11.35
C ASP A 51 -1.07 -1.70 -10.90
N VAL A 52 -1.39 -0.47 -11.32
CA VAL A 52 -2.66 0.21 -10.96
C VAL A 52 -3.88 -0.49 -11.57
N PRO A 53 -3.90 -0.94 -12.85
CA PRO A 53 -5.02 -1.71 -13.40
C PRO A 53 -5.33 -2.99 -12.60
N SER A 54 -4.31 -3.77 -12.24
CA SER A 54 -4.44 -4.94 -11.38
C SER A 54 -4.91 -4.55 -9.98
N GLY A 55 -4.48 -3.38 -9.49
CA GLY A 55 -4.96 -2.76 -8.26
C GLY A 55 -6.45 -2.45 -8.28
N ILE A 56 -6.98 -1.90 -9.37
CA ILE A 56 -8.43 -1.65 -9.52
C ILE A 56 -9.19 -2.98 -9.43
N ILE A 57 -8.74 -4.01 -10.15
CA ILE A 57 -9.37 -5.34 -10.13
C ILE A 57 -9.34 -5.94 -8.71
N ALA A 58 -8.19 -5.88 -8.03
CA ALA A 58 -8.04 -6.39 -6.67
C ALA A 58 -8.91 -5.63 -5.66
N TRP A 59 -8.96 -4.30 -5.77
CA TRP A 59 -9.79 -3.43 -4.92
C TRP A 59 -11.29 -3.76 -5.07
N LEU A 60 -11.76 -3.99 -6.29
CA LEU A 60 -13.13 -4.47 -6.55
C LEU A 60 -13.36 -5.89 -6.00
N ARG A 61 -12.36 -6.78 -6.12
CA ARG A 61 -12.43 -8.16 -5.60
C ARG A 61 -12.47 -8.23 -4.08
N PHE A 62 -11.91 -7.24 -3.38
CA PHE A 62 -12.11 -7.04 -1.95
C PHE A 62 -13.54 -6.59 -1.58
N ARG A 63 -14.44 -6.54 -2.56
CA ARG A 63 -15.86 -6.15 -2.42
C ARG A 63 -16.04 -4.69 -2.02
N ASN A 64 -15.07 -3.84 -2.34
CA ASN A 64 -15.27 -2.41 -2.25
C ASN A 64 -16.11 -1.96 -3.44
N ASP A 65 -17.25 -1.33 -3.13
CA ASP A 65 -18.07 -0.65 -4.14
C ASP A 65 -17.44 0.70 -4.53
N PRO A 66 -17.25 0.97 -5.85
CA PRO A 66 -16.64 2.20 -6.34
C PRO A 66 -17.25 3.48 -5.78
N VAL A 67 -18.57 3.54 -5.65
CA VAL A 67 -19.28 4.74 -5.22
C VAL A 67 -19.28 4.82 -3.71
N LEU A 68 -19.68 3.76 -3.01
CA LEU A 68 -19.86 3.79 -1.56
C LEU A 68 -18.51 3.93 -0.83
N HIS A 69 -17.51 3.12 -1.19
CA HIS A 69 -16.26 3.02 -0.41
C HIS A 69 -15.23 4.12 -0.74
N THR A 70 -15.49 4.97 -1.75
CA THR A 70 -14.67 6.15 -2.06
C THR A 70 -15.29 7.46 -1.56
N GLN A 71 -16.63 7.50 -1.38
CA GLN A 71 -17.34 8.69 -0.90
C GLN A 71 -17.58 8.67 0.62
N LEU A 72 -17.67 7.49 1.25
CA LEU A 72 -18.01 7.33 2.68
C LEU A 72 -16.80 7.16 3.62
N SER A 73 -15.57 7.36 3.13
CA SER A 73 -14.35 7.33 3.96
C SER A 73 -14.35 8.55 4.92
N GLY A 74 -14.87 8.35 6.14
CA GLY A 74 -15.08 9.40 7.16
C GLY A 74 -13.81 9.94 7.85
N GLU A 75 -14.04 10.81 8.83
CA GLU A 75 -13.14 11.76 9.55
C GLU A 75 -11.74 11.31 10.01
N ILE A 76 -11.41 10.01 10.03
CA ILE A 76 -10.15 9.51 10.64
C ILE A 76 -8.95 9.63 9.69
N SER A 77 -9.17 9.56 8.37
CA SER A 77 -8.17 9.87 7.35
C SER A 77 -8.85 10.03 5.99
N GLN A 78 -8.62 11.17 5.31
CA GLN A 78 -9.04 11.33 3.90
C GLN A 78 -8.27 10.42 2.94
N ARG A 79 -7.23 9.73 3.43
CA ARG A 79 -6.36 8.86 2.63
C ARG A 79 -6.79 7.40 2.77
N SER A 80 -6.52 6.64 1.71
CA SER A 80 -6.71 5.20 1.73
C SER A 80 -5.84 4.56 2.83
N PRO A 81 -6.34 3.59 3.63
CA PRO A 81 -5.51 2.86 4.59
C PRO A 81 -4.30 2.17 3.96
N PHE A 82 -4.38 1.81 2.66
CA PHE A 82 -3.25 1.27 1.92
C PHE A 82 -2.10 2.28 1.74
N ALA A 83 -2.37 3.59 1.78
CA ALA A 83 -1.36 4.63 1.67
C ALA A 83 -0.58 4.84 2.98
N GLU A 84 -1.12 4.37 4.10
CA GLU A 84 -0.52 4.47 5.44
C GLU A 84 0.31 3.23 5.80
N ALA A 85 0.35 2.23 4.91
CA ALA A 85 1.10 1.01 5.11
C ALA A 85 2.61 1.27 5.26
N GLU A 86 3.18 0.75 6.35
CA GLU A 86 4.61 0.75 6.65
C GLU A 86 5.01 -0.52 7.40
N ASP A 87 6.31 -0.71 7.61
CA ASP A 87 6.84 -1.81 8.42
C ASP A 87 6.55 -1.58 9.92
N TYR A 88 6.52 -2.66 10.71
CA TYR A 88 6.32 -2.64 12.16
C TYR A 88 7.27 -1.70 12.91
N CYS A 89 8.48 -1.51 12.39
CA CYS A 89 9.47 -0.58 12.95
C CYS A 89 9.19 0.90 12.62
N GLY A 90 8.06 1.24 11.99
CA GLY A 90 7.73 2.59 11.54
C GLY A 90 8.59 3.06 10.36
N THR A 91 8.94 2.15 9.44
CA THR A 91 9.82 2.45 8.30
C THR A 91 9.18 2.10 6.96
N ASN A 92 9.45 2.91 5.93
CA ASN A 92 9.03 2.64 4.56
C ASN A 92 10.17 3.00 3.59
N LEU A 93 10.89 1.98 3.11
CA LEU A 93 12.03 2.16 2.20
C LEU A 93 11.63 2.22 0.71
N VAL A 94 10.35 2.07 0.39
CA VAL A 94 9.87 1.79 -0.98
C VAL A 94 9.02 2.94 -1.52
N HIS A 95 8.00 3.34 -0.77
CA HIS A 95 7.08 4.42 -1.11
C HIS A 95 6.92 5.38 0.09
N PRO A 96 8.01 6.06 0.51
CA PRO A 96 7.97 6.98 1.64
C PRO A 96 7.09 8.19 1.33
N SER A 97 6.35 8.67 2.34
CA SER A 97 5.51 9.88 2.22
C SER A 97 6.32 11.13 1.94
N ASN A 98 7.56 11.20 2.44
CA ASN A 98 8.49 12.31 2.21
C ASN A 98 9.95 11.83 2.27
N LYS A 99 10.89 12.70 1.89
CA LYS A 99 12.33 12.37 1.90
C LYS A 99 12.90 12.12 3.30
N ALA A 100 12.34 12.76 4.34
CA ALA A 100 12.80 12.59 5.72
C ALA A 100 12.50 11.16 6.21
N GLN A 101 11.30 10.63 5.97
CA GLN A 101 10.92 9.26 6.32
C GLN A 101 11.85 8.21 5.70
N LEU A 102 12.28 8.42 4.44
CA LEU A 102 13.26 7.54 3.79
C LEU A 102 14.63 7.59 4.49
N GLN A 103 15.11 8.79 4.83
CA GLN A 103 16.39 8.98 5.49
C GLN A 103 16.39 8.37 6.90
N ASP A 104 15.32 8.60 7.66
CA ASP A 104 15.13 8.05 9.00
C ASP A 104 15.05 6.51 8.95
N GLY A 105 14.31 5.95 7.99
CA GLY A 105 14.23 4.51 7.77
C GLY A 105 15.57 3.89 7.39
N ILE A 106 16.33 4.50 6.48
CA ILE A 106 17.68 4.03 6.11
C ILE A 106 18.62 4.08 7.31
N GLN A 107 18.59 5.17 8.09
CA GLN A 107 19.44 5.33 9.26
C GLN A 107 19.11 4.28 10.33
N MET A 108 17.83 4.11 10.66
CA MET A 108 17.37 3.13 11.66
C MET A 108 17.82 1.71 11.30
N TRP A 109 17.61 1.28 10.04
CA TRP A 109 18.06 -0.05 9.60
C TRP A 109 19.59 -0.16 9.54
N THR A 110 20.30 0.91 9.16
CA THR A 110 21.76 0.93 9.18
C THR A 110 22.27 0.69 10.59
N GLU A 111 21.75 1.41 11.59
CA GLU A 111 22.15 1.26 12.99
C GLU A 111 21.84 -0.14 13.54
N TYR A 112 20.67 -0.71 13.20
CA TYR A 112 20.31 -2.07 13.57
C TYR A 112 21.30 -3.09 12.99
N TYR A 113 21.57 -3.04 11.69
CA TYR A 113 22.47 -3.99 11.05
C TYR A 113 23.93 -3.79 11.46
N GLU A 114 24.38 -2.56 11.72
CA GLU A 114 25.70 -2.33 12.29
C GLU A 114 25.84 -3.06 13.64
N LYS A 115 24.88 -2.88 14.56
CA LYS A 115 24.89 -3.57 15.86
C LYS A 115 24.84 -5.09 15.70
N LYS A 116 23.95 -5.59 14.82
CA LYS A 116 23.81 -7.03 14.54
C LYS A 116 25.13 -7.64 14.06
N TYR A 117 25.76 -7.05 13.04
CA TYR A 117 26.97 -7.62 12.45
C TYR A 117 28.22 -7.39 13.29
N VAL A 118 28.29 -6.32 14.09
CA VAL A 118 29.34 -6.18 15.12
C VAL A 118 29.25 -7.33 16.13
N ALA A 119 28.05 -7.62 16.65
CA ALA A 119 27.85 -8.72 17.60
C ALA A 119 28.22 -10.07 16.97
N THR A 120 27.79 -10.35 15.74
CA THR A 120 28.16 -11.60 15.03
C THR A 120 29.66 -11.73 14.81
N LEU A 121 30.35 -10.64 14.44
CA LEU A 121 31.81 -10.65 14.28
C LEU A 121 32.54 -10.92 15.59
N ARG A 122 32.03 -10.42 16.73
CA ARG A 122 32.53 -10.76 18.06
C ARG A 122 32.34 -12.26 18.32
N HIS A 123 31.14 -12.79 18.16
CA HIS A 123 30.85 -14.21 18.44
C HIS A 123 31.64 -15.18 17.55
N SER A 124 32.11 -14.74 16.39
CA SER A 124 32.97 -15.54 15.51
C SER A 124 34.42 -15.67 16.00
N ARG A 125 34.81 -14.93 17.05
CA ARG A 125 36.16 -14.93 17.64
C ARG A 125 36.19 -15.69 18.96
N ARG A 126 37.32 -16.36 19.22
CA ARG A 126 37.51 -17.18 20.42
C ARG A 126 37.38 -16.40 21.73
N THR A 127 37.93 -15.18 21.78
CA THR A 127 37.90 -14.33 22.97
C THR A 127 36.46 -14.13 23.46
N ALA A 128 35.61 -13.64 22.56
CA ALA A 128 34.20 -13.39 22.83
C ALA A 128 33.42 -14.69 23.05
N SER A 129 33.62 -15.73 22.23
CA SER A 129 32.87 -16.98 22.39
C SER A 129 33.05 -17.65 23.75
N ASN A 130 34.19 -17.46 24.41
CA ASN A 130 34.46 -18.01 25.74
C ASN A 130 33.60 -17.41 26.86
N PHE A 131 33.01 -16.24 26.65
CA PHE A 131 32.15 -15.58 27.64
C PHE A 131 30.66 -15.92 27.46
N ILE A 132 30.25 -16.47 26.31
CA ILE A 132 28.85 -16.78 26.03
C ILE A 132 28.35 -17.89 26.95
N GLY A 133 27.26 -17.65 27.67
CA GLY A 133 26.66 -18.63 28.60
C GLY A 133 27.39 -18.78 29.93
N THR A 134 28.27 -17.83 30.28
CA THR A 134 29.00 -17.83 31.56
C THR A 134 28.43 -16.79 32.52
N LEU A 135 28.42 -17.10 33.83
CA LEU A 135 28.00 -16.15 34.88
C LEU A 135 28.96 -14.97 35.05
N SER A 136 30.21 -15.14 34.59
CA SER A 136 31.27 -14.12 34.63
C SER A 136 31.37 -13.30 33.34
N ALA A 137 30.37 -13.36 32.46
CA ALA A 137 30.39 -12.60 31.22
C ALA A 137 30.37 -11.09 31.51
N PRO A 138 31.21 -10.28 30.83
CA PRO A 138 31.18 -8.83 31.00
C PRO A 138 29.88 -8.25 30.46
N GLU A 139 29.25 -7.34 31.22
CA GLU A 139 28.00 -6.67 30.83
C GLU A 139 28.17 -5.88 29.53
N VAL A 140 29.26 -5.11 29.42
CA VAL A 140 29.64 -4.42 28.18
C VAL A 140 30.53 -5.36 27.38
N PHE A 141 29.89 -6.07 26.45
CA PHE A 141 30.53 -7.09 25.64
C PHE A 141 31.39 -6.49 24.52
N GLN A 142 32.62 -6.07 24.85
CA GLN A 142 33.62 -5.57 23.91
C GLN A 142 34.68 -6.62 23.58
N ASP A 143 35.22 -6.52 22.37
CA ASP A 143 36.28 -7.38 21.86
C ASP A 143 37.54 -6.58 21.53
N GLU A 144 38.69 -7.25 21.36
CA GLU A 144 39.97 -6.56 21.12
C GLU A 144 39.94 -5.66 19.87
N ALA A 145 39.24 -6.06 18.81
CA ALA A 145 39.11 -5.29 17.58
C ALA A 145 38.09 -4.13 17.65
N ASP A 146 37.41 -3.91 18.79
CA ASP A 146 36.56 -2.74 18.99
C ASP A 146 37.33 -1.51 19.48
N ARG A 147 38.60 -1.69 19.87
CA ARG A 147 39.43 -0.61 20.42
C ARG A 147 40.32 -0.03 19.32
N PRO A 148 40.26 1.28 19.03
CA PRO A 148 41.10 1.91 18.00
C PRO A 148 42.61 1.76 18.23
N ALA A 149 43.04 1.59 19.48
CA ALA A 149 44.44 1.44 19.85
C ALA A 149 45.01 0.03 19.62
N THR A 150 44.17 -0.98 19.36
CA THR A 150 44.62 -2.36 19.17
C THR A 150 45.44 -2.50 17.90
N THR A 151 46.61 -3.12 18.02
CA THR A 151 47.48 -3.43 16.88
C THR A 151 47.24 -4.85 16.36
N TRP A 152 47.66 -5.15 15.12
CA TRP A 152 47.52 -6.49 14.54
C TRP A 152 48.20 -7.60 15.34
N GLN A 153 49.26 -7.28 16.10
CA GLN A 153 49.94 -8.25 16.97
C GLN A 153 49.13 -8.62 18.22
N GLN A 154 48.16 -7.79 18.60
CA GLN A 154 47.27 -7.99 19.75
C GLN A 154 45.93 -8.62 19.33
N ASP A 155 45.60 -8.60 18.03
CA ASP A 155 44.38 -9.17 17.48
C ASP A 155 44.45 -10.70 17.44
N VAL A 156 43.56 -11.39 18.16
CA VAL A 156 43.63 -12.85 18.33
C VAL A 156 43.47 -13.58 17.01
N LEU A 157 42.57 -13.11 16.13
CA LEU A 157 42.39 -13.68 14.80
C LEU A 157 43.67 -13.56 13.96
N CYS A 158 44.29 -12.37 13.92
CA CYS A 158 45.52 -12.16 13.18
C CYS A 158 46.67 -13.02 13.72
N VAL A 159 46.75 -13.23 15.03
CA VAL A 159 47.74 -14.12 15.66
C VAL A 159 47.52 -15.58 15.25
N GLU A 160 46.27 -16.06 15.22
CA GLU A 160 45.93 -17.40 14.73
C GLU A 160 46.33 -17.58 13.26
N LEU A 161 46.00 -16.60 12.41
CA LEU A 161 46.36 -16.61 11.00
C LEU A 161 47.89 -16.57 10.78
N ALA A 162 48.62 -15.78 11.57
CA ALA A 162 50.08 -15.72 11.50
C ALA A 162 50.75 -17.04 11.90
N LEU A 163 50.21 -17.72 12.93
CA LEU A 163 50.66 -19.05 13.34
C LEU A 163 50.41 -20.10 12.25
N LEU A 164 49.22 -20.07 11.64
CA LEU A 164 48.89 -20.97 10.53
C LEU A 164 49.75 -20.70 9.31
N ALA A 165 49.90 -19.45 8.89
CA ALA A 165 50.76 -19.06 7.76
C ALA A 165 52.19 -19.55 7.93
N LYS A 166 52.78 -19.40 9.13
CA LYS A 166 54.12 -19.91 9.44
C LYS A 166 54.21 -21.44 9.31
N ARG A 167 53.17 -22.19 9.68
CA ARG A 167 53.15 -23.66 9.67
C ARG A 167 52.82 -24.25 8.31
N THR A 168 51.95 -23.62 7.54
CA THR A 168 51.41 -24.18 6.29
C THR A 168 51.93 -23.49 5.04
N LEU A 169 52.12 -22.17 5.07
CA LEU A 169 52.63 -21.37 3.95
C LEU A 169 54.15 -21.10 4.03
N ASN A 170 54.77 -21.39 5.18
CA ASN A 170 56.18 -21.10 5.48
C ASN A 170 56.54 -19.61 5.41
N GLU A 171 55.58 -18.72 5.67
CA GLU A 171 55.79 -17.26 5.72
C GLU A 171 55.49 -16.69 7.11
N LYS A 172 56.25 -15.66 7.51
CA LYS A 172 55.97 -14.87 8.72
C LYS A 172 55.24 -13.59 8.32
N VAL A 173 54.05 -13.39 8.87
CA VAL A 173 53.17 -12.26 8.54
C VAL A 173 52.87 -11.44 9.80
N ALA A 174 52.90 -10.12 9.69
CA ALA A 174 52.74 -9.20 10.82
C ALA A 174 51.37 -8.51 10.87
N ASN A 175 50.60 -8.57 9.79
CA ASN A 175 49.25 -8.00 9.68
C ASN A 175 48.41 -8.82 8.69
N LEU A 176 47.11 -8.50 8.63
CA LEU A 176 46.16 -9.23 7.80
C LEU A 176 46.42 -9.08 6.29
N GLU A 177 46.89 -7.91 5.84
CA GLU A 177 47.23 -7.69 4.43
C GLU A 177 48.41 -8.56 3.98
N GLN A 178 49.46 -8.65 4.80
CA GLN A 178 50.59 -9.54 4.54
C GLN A 178 50.17 -11.02 4.53
N PHE A 179 49.25 -11.40 5.41
CA PHE A 179 48.67 -12.74 5.43
C PHE A 179 47.95 -13.08 4.12
N GLU A 180 47.04 -12.22 3.67
CA GLU A 180 46.29 -12.46 2.44
C GLU A 180 47.21 -12.43 1.20
N LEU A 181 48.25 -11.59 1.21
CA LEU A 181 49.30 -11.59 0.19
C LEU A 181 50.08 -12.91 0.14
N ALA A 182 50.45 -13.45 1.31
CA ALA A 182 51.12 -14.75 1.42
C ALA A 182 50.24 -15.88 0.87
N LEU A 183 48.95 -15.89 1.22
CA LEU A 183 47.99 -16.88 0.73
C LEU A 183 47.80 -16.81 -0.80
N ARG A 184 47.76 -15.59 -1.35
CA ARG A 184 47.70 -15.38 -2.81
C ARG A 184 48.96 -15.86 -3.52
N ARG A 185 50.16 -15.70 -2.92
CA ARG A 185 51.44 -16.11 -3.53
C ARG A 185 51.75 -17.60 -3.43
N SER A 186 51.07 -18.32 -2.54
CA SER A 186 51.35 -19.73 -2.30
C SER A 186 51.22 -20.60 -3.57
N ASP A 187 51.78 -21.81 -3.53
CA ASP A 187 51.42 -22.86 -4.48
C ASP A 187 50.15 -23.61 -4.05
N ALA A 188 49.69 -24.54 -4.89
CA ALA A 188 48.49 -25.32 -4.64
C ALA A 188 48.61 -26.22 -3.40
N GLU A 189 49.79 -26.78 -3.14
CA GLU A 189 50.02 -27.67 -1.99
C GLU A 189 49.92 -26.89 -0.67
N ALA A 190 50.65 -25.77 -0.54
CA ALA A 190 50.61 -24.92 0.63
C ALA A 190 49.21 -24.31 0.85
N PHE A 191 48.53 -23.92 -0.25
CA PHE A 191 47.16 -23.42 -0.23
C PHE A 191 46.17 -24.45 0.34
N LEU A 192 46.21 -25.69 -0.16
CA LEU A 192 45.37 -26.78 0.35
C LEU A 192 45.71 -27.11 1.80
N LYS A 193 47.00 -27.16 2.14
CA LYS A 193 47.46 -27.41 3.51
C LYS A 193 46.94 -26.36 4.48
N PHE A 194 46.93 -25.08 4.09
CA PHE A 194 46.32 -24.00 4.87
C PHE A 194 44.81 -24.24 5.08
N HIS A 195 44.05 -24.43 4.00
CA HIS A 195 42.59 -24.63 4.09
C HIS A 195 42.16 -25.97 4.71
N ASN A 196 43.07 -26.92 4.92
CA ASN A 196 42.80 -28.11 5.72
C ASN A 196 42.84 -27.83 7.23
N HIS A 197 43.66 -26.86 7.66
CA HIS A 197 43.82 -26.49 9.07
C HIS A 197 42.97 -25.28 9.48
N PHE A 198 42.58 -24.44 8.52
CA PHE A 198 41.78 -23.25 8.77
C PHE A 198 40.27 -23.57 8.76
N ALA A 199 39.58 -23.25 9.84
CA ALA A 199 38.17 -23.63 10.03
C ALA A 199 37.15 -22.57 9.58
N THR A 200 37.55 -21.30 9.51
CA THR A 200 36.59 -20.17 9.39
C THR A 200 36.63 -19.54 8.02
N GLN A 201 35.69 -19.88 7.15
CA GLN A 201 35.51 -19.23 5.86
C GLN A 201 34.86 -17.84 6.00
N THR A 202 33.87 -17.69 6.88
CA THR A 202 33.09 -16.45 7.02
C THR A 202 32.91 -16.08 8.49
N GLN A 203 33.03 -14.78 8.78
CA GLN A 203 32.86 -14.22 10.13
C GLN A 203 31.55 -13.46 10.31
N THR A 204 30.99 -12.92 9.23
CA THR A 204 29.72 -12.19 9.26
C THR A 204 28.51 -13.12 9.25
N LEU A 205 28.72 -14.38 8.85
CA LEU A 205 27.67 -15.38 8.58
C LEU A 205 26.67 -14.96 7.49
N ILE A 206 26.96 -13.88 6.75
CA ILE A 206 26.21 -13.51 5.54
C ILE A 206 26.48 -14.58 4.47
N PRO A 207 25.44 -15.15 3.84
CA PRO A 207 25.60 -16.13 2.77
C PRO A 207 26.17 -15.44 1.52
N VAL A 208 27.37 -15.83 1.12
CA VAL A 208 28.04 -15.39 -0.11
C VAL A 208 28.64 -16.61 -0.82
N PRO A 209 28.82 -16.54 -2.16
CA PRO A 209 29.42 -17.64 -2.90
C PRO A 209 30.81 -17.98 -2.33
N PRO A 210 31.06 -19.24 -1.94
CA PRO A 210 32.35 -19.70 -1.44
C PRO A 210 33.36 -19.85 -2.58
N LEU A 211 34.66 -19.76 -2.28
CA LEU A 211 35.67 -20.37 -3.17
C LEU A 211 35.45 -21.89 -3.21
N SER A 212 35.58 -22.53 -4.38
CA SER A 212 35.32 -23.97 -4.53
C SER A 212 36.18 -24.88 -3.65
N VAL A 213 37.29 -24.37 -3.09
CA VAL A 213 38.10 -25.06 -2.07
C VAL A 213 37.30 -25.49 -0.84
N TRP A 214 36.22 -24.77 -0.52
CA TRP A 214 35.33 -25.06 0.62
C TRP A 214 34.21 -26.04 0.26
N VAL A 215 33.98 -26.30 -1.03
CA VAL A 215 32.89 -27.15 -1.52
C VAL A 215 33.42 -28.53 -1.91
N TYR A 216 34.47 -28.58 -2.73
CA TYR A 216 35.00 -29.85 -3.20
C TYR A 216 35.79 -30.59 -2.13
N GLU A 217 35.66 -31.91 -2.12
CA GLU A 217 36.42 -32.83 -1.28
C GLU A 217 37.34 -33.73 -2.13
N GLY A 218 38.33 -34.35 -1.49
CA GLY A 218 39.21 -35.35 -2.14
C GLY A 218 39.96 -34.83 -3.37
N ASP A 219 40.04 -35.68 -4.39
CA ASP A 219 40.83 -35.42 -5.62
C ASP A 219 40.30 -34.23 -6.41
N ARG A 220 38.98 -34.02 -6.41
CA ARG A 220 38.36 -32.88 -7.10
C ARG A 220 38.87 -31.55 -6.55
N ARG A 221 39.01 -31.47 -5.22
CA ARG A 221 39.55 -30.28 -4.54
C ARG A 221 41.01 -30.02 -4.94
N LYS A 222 41.80 -31.09 -5.09
CA LYS A 222 43.22 -30.99 -5.47
C LYS A 222 43.38 -30.49 -6.91
N GLN A 223 42.67 -31.11 -7.85
CA GLN A 223 42.68 -30.72 -9.27
C GLN A 223 42.24 -29.28 -9.47
N TRP A 224 41.14 -28.86 -8.81
CA TRP A 224 40.68 -27.48 -8.89
C TRP A 224 41.74 -26.51 -8.36
N ALA A 225 42.40 -26.80 -7.24
CA ALA A 225 43.40 -25.91 -6.65
C ALA A 225 44.65 -25.75 -7.54
N GLU A 226 45.09 -26.82 -8.20
CA GLU A 226 46.20 -26.78 -9.16
C GLU A 226 45.91 -25.84 -10.33
N THR A 227 44.70 -25.93 -10.91
CA THR A 227 44.26 -25.02 -11.98
C THR A 227 44.04 -23.60 -11.45
N TYR A 228 43.34 -23.44 -10.33
CA TYR A 228 43.01 -22.14 -9.73
C TYR A 228 44.26 -21.31 -9.43
N LYS A 229 45.28 -21.90 -8.80
CA LYS A 229 46.52 -21.19 -8.47
C LYS A 229 47.33 -20.80 -9.69
N THR A 230 47.23 -21.56 -10.77
CA THR A 230 47.85 -21.20 -12.06
C THR A 230 47.15 -19.98 -12.64
N LEU A 231 45.81 -20.02 -12.75
CA LEU A 231 45.01 -18.90 -13.25
C LEU A 231 45.14 -17.63 -12.37
N GLU A 232 45.24 -17.79 -11.05
CA GLU A 232 45.43 -16.66 -10.13
C GLU A 232 46.77 -15.94 -10.37
N ARG A 233 47.86 -16.67 -10.62
CA ARG A 233 49.16 -16.07 -10.93
C ARG A 233 49.12 -15.30 -12.24
N GLU A 234 48.50 -15.87 -13.27
CA GLU A 234 48.33 -15.21 -14.56
C GLU A 234 47.44 -13.95 -14.45
N ALA A 235 46.34 -14.03 -13.72
CA ALA A 235 45.47 -12.89 -13.47
C ALA A 235 46.18 -11.79 -12.70
N VAL A 236 46.94 -12.13 -11.65
CA VAL A 236 47.74 -11.15 -10.90
C VAL A 236 48.75 -10.47 -11.82
N ALA A 237 49.51 -11.24 -12.62
CA ALA A 237 50.47 -10.68 -13.58
C ALA A 237 49.79 -9.74 -14.58
N PHE A 238 48.65 -10.13 -15.16
CA PHE A 238 47.85 -9.27 -16.03
C PHE A 238 47.44 -7.96 -15.35
N PHE A 239 46.87 -8.03 -14.14
CA PHE A 239 46.41 -6.86 -13.41
C PHE A 239 47.56 -5.92 -13.04
N THR A 240 48.72 -6.45 -12.64
CA THR A 240 49.86 -5.64 -12.20
C THR A 240 50.70 -5.09 -13.35
N GLU A 241 50.92 -5.88 -14.41
CA GLU A 241 51.88 -5.57 -15.48
C GLU A 241 51.22 -4.98 -16.72
N LYS A 242 49.94 -5.29 -17.00
CA LYS A 242 49.23 -4.79 -18.19
C LYS A 242 48.12 -3.80 -17.81
N LEU A 243 47.17 -4.21 -16.97
CA LEU A 243 45.97 -3.41 -16.71
C LEU A 243 46.26 -2.15 -15.87
N LYS A 244 47.00 -2.27 -14.76
CA LYS A 244 47.32 -1.13 -13.90
C LYS A 244 48.03 0.01 -14.66
N PRO A 245 49.07 -0.24 -15.49
CA PRO A 245 49.66 0.80 -16.33
C PRO A 245 48.66 1.46 -17.29
N ALA A 246 47.76 0.69 -17.90
CA ALA A 246 46.75 1.22 -18.81
C ALA A 246 45.73 2.12 -18.07
N VAL A 247 45.23 1.70 -16.91
CA VAL A 247 44.29 2.47 -16.09
C VAL A 247 44.91 3.80 -15.62
N LEU A 248 46.21 3.80 -15.28
CA LEU A 248 46.94 5.03 -14.94
C LEU A 248 47.05 6.00 -16.12
N THR A 249 46.96 5.51 -17.36
CA THR A 249 47.13 6.32 -18.58
C THR A 249 45.79 6.84 -19.13
N GLN A 250 44.74 6.01 -19.14
CA GLN A 250 43.49 6.32 -19.84
C GLN A 250 42.23 6.38 -18.95
N LYS A 251 42.37 6.14 -17.64
CA LYS A 251 41.25 5.88 -16.70
C LYS A 251 40.47 4.61 -17.07
N TRP A 252 39.79 4.03 -16.09
CA TRP A 252 39.07 2.77 -16.29
C TRP A 252 37.86 2.95 -17.22
N GLU A 253 37.14 4.05 -17.10
CA GLU A 253 35.90 4.32 -17.84
C GLU A 253 36.12 4.38 -19.36
N THR A 254 37.30 4.84 -19.80
CA THR A 254 37.64 4.84 -21.23
C THR A 254 38.01 3.45 -21.73
N ILE A 255 38.72 2.66 -20.91
CA ILE A 255 39.06 1.27 -21.24
C ILE A 255 37.80 0.41 -21.29
N SER A 256 36.92 0.51 -20.29
CA SER A 256 35.67 -0.25 -20.23
C SER A 256 34.70 0.12 -21.35
N SER A 257 34.67 1.38 -21.78
CA SER A 257 33.91 1.81 -22.95
C SER A 257 34.47 1.24 -24.26
N SER A 258 35.80 1.25 -24.45
CA SER A 258 36.43 0.60 -25.61
C SER A 258 36.20 -0.91 -25.64
N VAL A 259 36.15 -1.56 -24.47
CA VAL A 259 35.76 -2.98 -24.35
C VAL A 259 34.29 -3.16 -24.74
N GLY A 260 33.41 -2.25 -24.29
CA GLY A 260 32.00 -2.24 -24.67
C GLY A 260 31.80 -2.18 -26.18
N ASP A 261 32.55 -1.32 -26.88
CA ASP A 261 32.50 -1.21 -28.34
C ASP A 261 32.90 -2.52 -29.05
N VAL A 262 34.00 -3.14 -28.62
CA VAL A 262 34.43 -4.45 -29.13
C VAL A 262 33.36 -5.53 -28.86
N LEU A 263 32.77 -5.54 -27.67
CA LEU A 263 31.72 -6.49 -27.33
C LEU A 263 30.42 -6.25 -28.12
N ARG A 264 30.12 -5.02 -28.56
CA ARG A 264 28.99 -4.74 -29.47
C ARG A 264 29.25 -5.29 -30.87
N GLU A 265 30.48 -5.27 -31.36
CA GLU A 265 30.86 -5.94 -32.61
C GLU A 265 30.69 -7.47 -32.51
N VAL A 266 31.10 -8.06 -31.38
CA VAL A 266 30.84 -9.48 -31.07
C VAL A 266 29.35 -9.77 -30.99
N ALA A 267 28.57 -8.91 -30.31
CA ALA A 267 27.13 -9.04 -30.17
C ALA A 267 26.42 -9.02 -31.53
N ALA A 268 26.85 -8.18 -32.47
CA ALA A 268 26.29 -8.16 -33.82
C ALA A 268 26.43 -9.53 -34.52
N VAL A 269 27.56 -10.23 -34.32
CA VAL A 269 27.75 -11.59 -34.85
C VAL A 269 26.87 -12.60 -34.12
N GLN A 270 26.78 -12.53 -32.78
CA GLN A 270 25.93 -13.44 -31.99
C GLN A 270 24.43 -13.27 -32.28
N ILE A 271 23.96 -12.04 -32.48
CA ILE A 271 22.56 -11.74 -32.85
C ILE A 271 22.28 -12.26 -34.25
N ALA A 272 23.17 -12.01 -35.22
CA ALA A 272 23.03 -12.54 -36.58
C ALA A 272 23.02 -14.08 -36.59
N ARG A 273 23.85 -14.73 -35.76
CA ARG A 273 23.84 -16.18 -35.54
C ARG A 273 22.48 -16.64 -35.01
N HIS A 274 21.94 -15.97 -33.99
CA HIS A 274 20.63 -16.31 -33.42
C HIS A 274 19.50 -16.20 -34.46
N GLU A 275 19.46 -15.11 -35.23
CA GLU A 275 18.49 -14.91 -36.31
C GLU A 275 18.62 -15.96 -37.41
N ARG A 276 19.86 -16.29 -37.80
CA ARG A 276 20.15 -17.37 -38.74
C ARG A 276 19.67 -18.72 -38.22
N GLN A 277 19.96 -19.07 -36.97
CA GLN A 277 19.52 -20.33 -36.37
C GLN A 277 17.98 -20.47 -36.38
N ILE A 278 17.25 -19.36 -36.20
CA ILE A 278 15.79 -19.34 -36.36
C ILE A 278 15.38 -19.56 -37.82
N LYS A 279 16.02 -18.85 -38.75
CA LYS A 279 15.72 -18.93 -40.20
C LYS A 279 16.02 -20.31 -40.80
N ASP A 280 17.12 -20.92 -40.38
CA ASP A 280 17.59 -22.23 -40.84
C ASP A 280 16.83 -23.39 -40.18
N GLY A 281 15.88 -23.09 -39.27
CA GLY A 281 15.07 -24.09 -38.57
C GLY A 281 15.82 -24.88 -37.50
N ILE A 282 17.04 -24.46 -37.14
CA ILE A 282 17.84 -25.05 -36.06
C ILE A 282 17.20 -24.75 -34.70
N ARG A 283 16.63 -23.55 -34.55
CA ARG A 283 15.83 -23.13 -33.39
C ARG A 283 14.46 -22.61 -33.86
N LYS A 284 13.44 -22.77 -33.04
CA LYS A 284 12.16 -22.07 -33.22
C LYS A 284 12.23 -20.67 -32.60
N PRO A 285 11.34 -19.73 -32.95
CA PRO A 285 11.14 -18.52 -32.15
C PRO A 285 10.71 -18.89 -30.72
N TRP A 286 11.18 -18.15 -29.71
CA TRP A 286 10.92 -18.48 -28.29
C TRP A 286 9.43 -18.62 -27.95
N GLN A 287 8.58 -17.77 -28.54
CA GLN A 287 7.12 -17.79 -28.30
C GLN A 287 6.44 -19.05 -28.85
N ASP A 288 7.03 -19.70 -29.85
CA ASP A 288 6.48 -20.90 -30.49
C ASP A 288 7.00 -22.21 -29.87
N MET A 289 7.87 -22.12 -28.86
CA MET A 289 8.43 -23.26 -28.15
C MET A 289 7.52 -23.76 -27.02
N THR A 290 7.43 -25.07 -26.86
CA THR A 290 6.87 -25.71 -25.68
C THR A 290 7.73 -25.46 -24.43
N PRO A 291 7.20 -25.56 -23.20
CA PRO A 291 7.99 -25.40 -21.98
C PRO A 291 9.24 -26.29 -21.93
N GLN A 292 9.15 -27.53 -22.41
CA GLN A 292 10.28 -28.46 -22.46
C GLN A 292 11.36 -28.02 -23.47
N GLU A 293 10.97 -27.51 -24.64
CA GLU A 293 11.90 -26.98 -25.63
C GLU A 293 12.63 -25.74 -25.07
N LYS A 294 11.91 -24.85 -24.38
CA LYS A 294 12.49 -23.68 -23.70
C LYS A 294 13.53 -24.07 -22.65
N GLU A 295 13.21 -25.04 -21.80
CA GLU A 295 14.15 -25.58 -20.80
C GLU A 295 15.41 -26.17 -21.45
N ASN A 296 15.27 -26.93 -22.54
CA ASN A 296 16.40 -27.54 -23.24
C ASN A 296 17.32 -26.48 -23.86
N VAL A 297 16.75 -25.44 -24.48
CA VAL A 297 17.53 -24.33 -25.05
C VAL A 297 18.26 -23.56 -23.95
N ALA A 298 17.57 -23.23 -22.85
CA ALA A 298 18.18 -22.54 -21.72
C ALA A 298 19.30 -23.39 -21.07
N ALA A 299 19.11 -24.70 -20.93
CA ALA A 299 20.12 -25.62 -20.43
C ALA A 299 21.35 -25.71 -21.36
N ALA A 300 21.15 -25.69 -22.68
CA ALA A 300 22.25 -25.66 -23.64
C ALA A 300 23.07 -24.36 -23.52
N GLU A 301 22.42 -23.21 -23.39
CA GLU A 301 23.10 -21.93 -23.16
C GLU A 301 23.89 -21.90 -21.85
N VAL A 302 23.32 -22.46 -20.77
CA VAL A 302 24.03 -22.61 -19.48
C VAL A 302 25.22 -23.55 -19.59
N ALA A 303 25.10 -24.66 -20.32
CA ALA A 303 26.21 -25.59 -20.52
C ALA A 303 27.35 -24.97 -21.34
N THR A 304 27.04 -24.12 -22.32
CA THR A 304 28.03 -23.34 -23.07
C THR A 304 28.72 -22.31 -22.18
N GLU A 305 27.99 -21.60 -21.31
CA GLU A 305 28.58 -20.71 -20.31
C GLU A 305 29.48 -21.47 -19.32
N ALA A 306 29.05 -22.63 -18.83
CA ALA A 306 29.86 -23.44 -17.92
C ALA A 306 31.18 -23.87 -18.58
N ARG A 307 31.15 -24.28 -19.86
CA ARG A 307 32.36 -24.61 -20.63
C ARG A 307 33.25 -23.39 -20.85
N SER A 308 32.70 -22.22 -21.16
CA SER A 308 33.52 -21.02 -21.35
C SER A 308 34.32 -20.66 -20.10
N ILE A 309 33.74 -20.86 -18.91
CA ILE A 309 34.43 -20.68 -17.63
C ILE A 309 35.48 -21.77 -17.39
N VAL A 310 35.13 -23.04 -17.54
CA VAL A 310 36.01 -24.18 -17.22
C VAL A 310 37.15 -24.30 -18.25
N ASP A 311 36.81 -24.41 -19.53
CA ASP A 311 37.76 -24.69 -20.62
C ASP A 311 38.54 -23.44 -21.03
N GLY A 312 37.97 -22.25 -20.86
CA GLY A 312 38.65 -20.97 -21.11
C GLY A 312 38.62 -20.47 -22.54
N GLU A 313 37.60 -20.88 -23.28
CA GLU A 313 37.24 -20.39 -24.61
C GLU A 313 36.01 -19.49 -24.51
N PHE A 314 36.09 -18.27 -25.05
CA PHE A 314 34.99 -17.30 -24.95
C PHE A 314 33.68 -17.79 -25.62
N ASP A 315 33.79 -18.35 -26.82
CA ASP A 315 32.68 -18.90 -27.63
C ASP A 315 32.96 -20.40 -27.89
N SER A 316 32.64 -21.26 -26.92
CA SER A 316 32.83 -22.72 -27.01
C SER A 316 31.82 -23.37 -27.97
N GLU A 317 32.13 -24.57 -28.50
CA GLU A 317 31.29 -25.31 -29.47
C GLU A 317 29.79 -25.33 -29.12
N ASP A 318 28.94 -24.79 -30.00
CA ASP A 318 27.48 -24.81 -29.81
C ASP A 318 26.95 -26.25 -29.95
N ALA A 319 26.28 -26.73 -28.91
CA ALA A 319 25.70 -28.07 -28.91
C ALA A 319 24.54 -28.21 -29.91
N LEU A 320 23.90 -27.09 -30.26
CA LEU A 320 22.72 -27.03 -31.13
C LEU A 320 23.07 -26.76 -32.60
N ASP A 321 24.25 -26.19 -32.89
CA ASP A 321 24.65 -25.78 -34.23
C ASP A 321 26.11 -26.14 -34.52
N LYS A 322 26.30 -27.22 -35.28
CA LYS A 322 27.61 -27.72 -35.72
C LYS A 322 27.90 -27.39 -37.19
N SER A 323 27.22 -26.39 -37.74
CA SER A 323 27.40 -25.99 -39.14
C SER A 323 28.76 -25.34 -39.39
N GLU A 324 29.22 -25.38 -40.64
CA GLU A 324 30.41 -24.63 -41.07
C GLU A 324 30.22 -23.12 -40.90
N ALA A 325 28.98 -22.62 -41.04
CA ALA A 325 28.62 -21.23 -40.78
C ALA A 325 28.92 -20.82 -39.33
N TRP A 326 28.62 -21.69 -38.36
CA TRP A 326 28.95 -21.43 -36.96
C TRP A 326 30.47 -21.30 -36.74
N MET A 327 31.29 -22.15 -37.37
CA MET A 327 32.76 -22.06 -37.26
C MET A 327 33.30 -20.74 -37.85
N ILE A 328 32.74 -20.27 -38.96
CA ILE A 328 33.11 -18.98 -39.58
C ILE A 328 32.71 -17.81 -38.65
N GLU A 329 31.55 -17.87 -38.03
CA GLU A 329 31.11 -16.87 -37.05
C GLU A 329 32.01 -16.88 -35.80
N GLN A 330 32.39 -18.06 -35.32
CA GLN A 330 33.28 -18.24 -34.17
C GLN A 330 34.68 -17.68 -34.45
N SER A 331 35.26 -17.97 -35.63
CA SER A 331 36.57 -17.41 -36.02
C SER A 331 36.51 -15.89 -36.10
N LYS A 332 35.44 -15.34 -36.65
CA LYS A 332 35.21 -13.89 -36.69
C LYS A 332 35.11 -13.27 -35.30
N ILE A 333 34.40 -13.90 -34.36
CA ILE A 333 34.34 -13.45 -32.95
C ILE A 333 35.73 -13.47 -32.32
N GLN A 334 36.51 -14.53 -32.56
CA GLN A 334 37.86 -14.64 -32.05
C GLN A 334 38.82 -13.59 -32.63
N ASP A 335 38.72 -13.29 -33.92
CA ASP A 335 39.52 -12.23 -34.55
C ASP A 335 39.20 -10.84 -33.95
N ILE A 336 37.92 -10.57 -33.69
CA ILE A 336 37.49 -9.33 -33.01
C ILE A 336 38.05 -9.26 -31.58
N LEU A 337 37.93 -10.35 -30.81
CA LEU A 337 38.35 -10.38 -29.40
C LEU A 337 39.87 -10.31 -29.20
N LYS A 338 40.66 -10.82 -30.15
CA LYS A 338 42.14 -10.82 -30.11
C LYS A 338 42.76 -9.52 -30.59
N ALA A 339 41.99 -8.66 -31.26
CA ALA A 339 42.48 -7.35 -31.63
C ALA A 339 42.87 -6.54 -30.37
N PRO A 340 44.01 -5.82 -30.37
CA PRO A 340 44.41 -5.01 -29.25
C PRO A 340 43.42 -3.86 -29.02
N LEU A 341 43.05 -3.64 -27.76
CA LEU A 341 42.16 -2.53 -27.40
C LEU A 341 42.83 -1.18 -27.67
N LYS A 342 42.03 -0.17 -28.00
CA LYS A 342 42.53 1.14 -28.42
C LYS A 342 43.39 1.76 -27.31
N GLY A 343 44.70 1.87 -27.56
CA GLY A 343 45.66 2.45 -26.62
C GLY A 343 46.02 1.58 -25.42
N CYS A 344 45.66 0.29 -25.45
CA CYS A 344 46.09 -0.72 -24.50
C CYS A 344 47.02 -1.75 -25.18
N ASN A 345 47.85 -2.45 -24.41
CA ASN A 345 48.72 -3.53 -24.89
C ASN A 345 48.13 -4.94 -24.67
N PHE A 346 46.82 -5.01 -24.42
CA PHE A 346 46.06 -6.23 -24.21
C PHE A 346 44.75 -6.19 -24.99
N SER A 347 44.17 -7.36 -25.22
CA SER A 347 42.94 -7.54 -25.98
C SER A 347 41.69 -7.63 -25.09
N ALA A 348 40.50 -7.60 -25.68
CA ALA A 348 39.27 -7.87 -24.93
C ALA A 348 39.22 -9.32 -24.39
N GLU A 349 39.79 -10.28 -25.14
CA GLU A 349 39.95 -11.66 -24.68
C GLU A 349 40.83 -11.77 -23.43
N ASP A 350 41.98 -11.05 -23.40
CA ASP A 350 42.87 -11.02 -22.25
C ASP A 350 42.13 -10.52 -21.00
N LEU A 351 41.36 -9.44 -21.15
CA LEU A 351 40.57 -8.87 -20.06
C LEU A 351 39.52 -9.87 -19.57
N TRP A 352 38.72 -10.47 -20.46
CA TRP A 352 37.71 -11.46 -20.09
C TRP A 352 38.33 -12.67 -19.36
N ARG A 353 39.44 -13.20 -19.88
CA ARG A 353 40.14 -14.37 -19.34
C ARG A 353 40.65 -14.12 -17.92
N HIS A 354 41.27 -12.97 -17.68
CA HIS A 354 41.91 -12.66 -16.40
C HIS A 354 40.98 -11.96 -15.39
N SER A 355 39.79 -11.53 -15.79
CA SER A 355 38.79 -10.93 -14.89
C SER A 355 37.54 -11.79 -14.75
N VAL A 356 36.65 -11.81 -15.75
CA VAL A 356 35.34 -12.49 -15.70
C VAL A 356 35.49 -14.00 -15.57
N ARG A 357 36.29 -14.63 -16.43
CA ARG A 357 36.52 -16.08 -16.36
C ARG A 357 37.18 -16.48 -15.06
N PHE A 358 38.27 -15.79 -14.68
CA PHE A 358 38.98 -16.09 -13.44
C PHE A 358 38.06 -16.03 -12.22
N GLU A 359 37.19 -15.01 -12.16
CA GLU A 359 36.15 -14.88 -11.14
C GLU A 359 35.14 -16.03 -11.19
N GLY A 360 34.66 -16.42 -12.36
CA GLY A 360 33.78 -17.57 -12.51
C GLY A 360 34.41 -18.87 -12.03
N PHE A 361 35.70 -19.08 -12.33
CA PHE A 361 36.47 -20.26 -11.94
C PHE A 361 36.77 -20.31 -10.44
N CYS A 362 36.86 -19.15 -9.77
CA CYS A 362 36.93 -19.08 -8.29
C CYS A 362 35.74 -19.82 -7.65
N THR A 363 34.57 -19.78 -8.31
CA THR A 363 33.32 -20.42 -7.90
C THR A 363 32.89 -21.51 -8.88
N GLU A 364 33.84 -22.27 -9.45
CA GLU A 364 33.60 -23.30 -10.48
C GLU A 364 32.42 -24.24 -10.15
N HIS A 365 32.24 -24.62 -8.88
CA HIS A 365 31.15 -25.48 -8.44
C HIS A 365 29.76 -24.96 -8.83
N ALA A 366 29.55 -23.65 -8.89
CA ALA A 366 28.29 -23.03 -9.32
C ALA A 366 27.97 -23.27 -10.81
N TYR A 367 29.00 -23.58 -11.62
CA TYR A 367 28.87 -23.85 -13.05
C TYR A 367 28.89 -25.34 -13.38
N THR A 368 29.60 -26.16 -12.59
CA THR A 368 29.76 -27.59 -12.86
C THR A 368 28.71 -28.49 -12.20
N ASP A 369 28.09 -28.04 -11.11
CA ASP A 369 27.06 -28.83 -10.41
C ASP A 369 25.78 -28.90 -11.26
N PRO A 370 25.28 -30.10 -11.63
CA PRO A 370 24.04 -30.24 -12.38
C PRO A 370 22.83 -29.57 -11.72
N ALA A 371 22.78 -29.52 -10.39
CA ALA A 371 21.69 -28.85 -9.67
C ALA A 371 21.74 -27.33 -9.89
N ALA A 372 22.94 -26.73 -9.80
CA ALA A 372 23.12 -25.29 -10.05
C ALA A 372 22.84 -24.93 -11.52
N GLN A 373 23.24 -25.78 -12.47
CA GLN A 373 22.93 -25.62 -13.89
C GLN A 373 21.41 -25.63 -14.16
N ARG A 374 20.66 -26.51 -13.48
CA ARG A 374 19.20 -26.56 -13.61
C ARG A 374 18.55 -25.27 -13.10
N VAL A 375 18.99 -24.73 -11.97
CA VAL A 375 18.52 -23.44 -11.44
C VAL A 375 18.88 -22.29 -12.39
N ALA A 376 20.09 -22.29 -12.96
CA ALA A 376 20.51 -21.30 -13.94
C ALA A 376 19.64 -21.34 -15.20
N ALA A 377 19.34 -22.54 -15.71
CA ALA A 377 18.51 -22.75 -16.89
C ALA A 377 17.07 -22.26 -16.64
N ALA A 378 16.50 -22.57 -15.47
CA ALA A 378 15.18 -22.09 -15.08
C ALA A 378 15.13 -20.56 -15.00
N SER A 379 16.15 -19.92 -14.42
CA SER A 379 16.24 -18.46 -14.33
C SER A 379 16.32 -17.80 -15.71
N ARG A 380 17.09 -18.40 -16.63
CA ARG A 380 17.24 -17.93 -18.01
C ARG A 380 15.97 -18.11 -18.83
N ALA A 381 15.30 -19.26 -18.71
CA ALA A 381 14.00 -19.49 -19.35
C ALA A 381 12.95 -18.47 -18.87
N ARG A 382 12.89 -18.22 -17.55
CA ARG A 382 11.97 -17.22 -16.98
C ARG A 382 12.26 -15.80 -17.47
N LEU A 383 13.53 -15.43 -17.62
CA LEU A 383 13.93 -14.13 -18.17
C LEU A 383 13.36 -13.90 -19.57
N TYR A 384 13.44 -14.90 -20.45
CA TYR A 384 12.90 -14.82 -21.81
C TYR A 384 11.36 -14.90 -21.83
N ASP A 385 10.74 -15.69 -20.96
CA ASP A 385 9.27 -15.76 -20.83
C ASP A 385 8.64 -14.43 -20.39
N GLU A 386 9.36 -13.63 -19.59
CA GLU A 386 8.94 -12.29 -19.19
C GLU A 386 9.24 -11.21 -20.26
N GLY A 387 9.63 -11.62 -21.47
CA GLY A 387 9.70 -10.77 -22.66
C GLY A 387 11.07 -10.19 -22.97
N ALA A 388 12.13 -10.54 -22.23
CA ALA A 388 13.48 -10.10 -22.55
C ALA A 388 13.96 -10.76 -23.85
N THR A 389 14.46 -9.97 -24.81
CA THR A 389 14.99 -10.49 -26.08
C THR A 389 16.49 -10.74 -26.00
N VAL A 390 17.03 -11.65 -26.81
CA VAL A 390 18.49 -11.93 -26.87
C VAL A 390 19.32 -10.65 -27.05
N PRO A 391 18.98 -9.71 -27.96
CA PRO A 391 19.69 -8.44 -28.07
C PRO A 391 19.67 -7.60 -26.79
N GLN A 392 18.53 -7.52 -26.09
CA GLN A 392 18.42 -6.77 -24.83
C GLN A 392 19.27 -7.41 -23.72
N VAL A 393 19.31 -8.74 -23.67
CA VAL A 393 20.13 -9.47 -22.69
C VAL A 393 21.62 -9.24 -22.94
N ILE A 394 22.07 -9.35 -24.19
CA ILE A 394 23.48 -9.11 -24.55
C ILE A 394 23.88 -7.66 -24.26
N GLU A 395 23.09 -6.67 -24.69
CA GLU A 395 23.38 -5.26 -24.42
C GLU A 395 23.41 -4.96 -22.92
N ALA A 396 22.53 -5.57 -22.12
CA ALA A 396 22.58 -5.43 -20.66
C ALA A 396 23.86 -6.02 -20.05
N LEU A 397 24.38 -7.13 -20.57
CA LEU A 397 25.68 -7.69 -20.16
C LEU A 397 26.85 -6.79 -20.56
N ILE A 398 26.80 -6.20 -21.76
CA ILE A 398 27.79 -5.22 -22.21
C ILE A 398 27.80 -4.00 -21.28
N GLN A 399 26.63 -3.43 -20.99
CA GLN A 399 26.51 -2.30 -20.07
C GLN A 399 26.96 -2.65 -18.65
N SER A 400 26.80 -3.90 -18.23
CA SER A 400 27.29 -4.39 -16.94
C SER A 400 28.82 -4.30 -16.83
N LEU A 401 29.52 -4.61 -17.92
CA LEU A 401 30.98 -4.49 -18.02
C LEU A 401 31.45 -3.05 -18.29
N GLU A 402 30.77 -2.30 -19.15
CA GLU A 402 31.10 -0.91 -19.46
C GLU A 402 31.05 0.00 -18.23
N LYS A 403 30.04 -0.20 -17.37
CA LYS A 403 29.84 0.55 -16.11
C LYS A 403 30.47 -0.12 -14.89
N SER A 404 31.29 -1.15 -15.09
CA SER A 404 31.96 -1.87 -13.99
C SER A 404 32.97 -1.00 -13.25
N VAL A 405 33.36 -1.44 -12.07
CA VAL A 405 34.43 -0.85 -11.26
C VAL A 405 35.59 -1.84 -11.19
N ILE A 406 36.83 -1.35 -11.30
CA ILE A 406 38.03 -2.18 -11.22
C ILE A 406 38.73 -2.02 -9.85
N ASP A 407 38.94 -3.13 -9.15
CA ASP A 407 39.78 -3.17 -7.95
C ASP A 407 41.15 -3.75 -8.31
N LEU A 408 42.12 -2.85 -8.52
CA LEU A 408 43.49 -3.22 -8.89
C LEU A 408 44.22 -3.98 -7.77
N LYS A 409 43.83 -3.80 -6.50
CA LYS A 409 44.51 -4.41 -5.35
C LYS A 409 44.07 -5.87 -5.16
N ALA A 410 42.75 -6.11 -5.25
CA ALA A 410 42.17 -7.44 -5.24
C ALA A 410 42.23 -8.17 -6.60
N CYS A 411 42.71 -7.51 -7.65
CA CYS A 411 42.73 -8.04 -9.02
C CYS A 411 41.34 -8.52 -9.48
N THR A 412 40.31 -7.69 -9.24
CA THR A 412 38.92 -8.07 -9.47
C THR A 412 38.17 -6.98 -10.24
N LEU A 413 37.40 -7.40 -11.23
CA LEU A 413 36.41 -6.56 -11.91
C LEU A 413 35.05 -6.74 -11.20
N ILE A 414 34.47 -5.63 -10.77
CA ILE A 414 33.18 -5.57 -10.08
C ILE A 414 32.13 -5.14 -11.11
N PRO A 415 31.26 -6.04 -11.59
CA PRO A 415 30.27 -5.70 -12.60
C PRO A 415 29.21 -4.75 -12.06
N GLN A 416 28.62 -3.94 -12.94
CA GLN A 416 27.40 -3.21 -12.63
C GLN A 416 26.23 -4.22 -12.59
N THR A 417 25.68 -4.45 -11.41
CA THR A 417 24.63 -5.46 -11.16
C THR A 417 23.25 -4.96 -11.58
N ASN A 418 23.00 -4.86 -12.89
CA ASN A 418 21.64 -4.61 -13.40
C ASN A 418 20.74 -5.84 -13.22
N GLU A 419 19.43 -5.68 -13.45
CA GLU A 419 18.44 -6.73 -13.21
C GLU A 419 18.71 -8.00 -14.03
N ILE A 420 19.05 -7.87 -15.32
CA ILE A 420 19.36 -8.99 -16.20
C ILE A 420 20.59 -9.76 -15.70
N TRP A 421 21.67 -9.05 -15.34
CA TRP A 421 22.86 -9.66 -14.76
C TRP A 421 22.54 -10.44 -13.49
N CYS A 422 21.72 -9.88 -12.60
CA CYS A 422 21.31 -10.55 -11.38
C CYS A 422 20.52 -11.83 -11.65
N ARG A 423 19.67 -11.84 -12.68
CA ARG A 423 18.88 -13.03 -13.06
C ARG A 423 19.74 -14.11 -13.71
N LEU A 424 20.73 -13.74 -14.52
CA LEU A 424 21.66 -14.71 -15.10
C LEU A 424 22.57 -15.34 -14.03
N HIS A 425 23.00 -14.56 -13.04
CA HIS A 425 23.82 -15.04 -11.93
C HIS A 425 23.01 -15.48 -10.69
N TRP A 426 21.71 -15.75 -10.85
CA TRP A 426 20.83 -16.18 -9.75
C TRP A 426 21.35 -17.45 -9.07
N HIS A 427 21.72 -18.46 -9.86
CA HIS A 427 22.28 -19.73 -9.36
C HIS A 427 23.52 -19.54 -8.47
N LYS A 428 24.31 -18.49 -8.71
CA LYS A 428 25.54 -18.21 -7.96
C LYS A 428 25.25 -17.50 -6.64
N PHE A 429 24.38 -16.49 -6.63
CA PHE A 429 24.21 -15.58 -5.47
C PHE A 429 22.91 -15.80 -4.67
N ALA A 430 21.91 -16.45 -5.26
CA ALA A 430 20.60 -16.66 -4.65
C ALA A 430 20.30 -18.12 -4.32
N SER A 431 21.03 -19.07 -4.89
CA SER A 431 20.68 -20.49 -4.77
C SER A 431 21.24 -21.13 -3.51
N GLY A 432 20.43 -21.99 -2.88
CA GLY A 432 20.88 -22.84 -1.77
C GLY A 432 21.77 -24.01 -2.21
N THR A 433 21.78 -24.34 -3.50
CA THR A 433 22.61 -25.41 -4.07
C THR A 433 24.10 -25.08 -4.06
N THR A 434 24.47 -23.80 -4.11
CA THR A 434 25.87 -23.35 -4.25
C THR A 434 26.47 -22.81 -2.94
N MET A 435 25.64 -22.63 -1.90
CA MET A 435 26.05 -21.95 -0.68
C MET A 435 26.53 -22.91 0.40
N VAL A 436 27.79 -22.77 0.81
CA VAL A 436 28.34 -23.42 2.02
C VAL A 436 28.92 -22.40 3.00
N GLN A 437 28.91 -22.76 4.29
CA GLN A 437 29.51 -21.99 5.36
C GLN A 437 30.37 -22.88 6.25
N HIS A 438 31.65 -22.55 6.35
CA HIS A 438 32.59 -23.17 7.27
C HIS A 438 32.91 -22.20 8.41
N THR A 439 32.70 -22.64 9.63
CA THR A 439 32.98 -21.91 10.87
C THR A 439 33.75 -22.82 11.82
N VAL A 440 34.25 -22.27 12.94
CA VAL A 440 34.86 -23.09 14.01
C VAL A 440 33.91 -24.19 14.50
N THR A 441 32.60 -23.91 14.53
CA THR A 441 31.58 -24.82 15.09
C THR A 441 31.13 -25.89 14.09
N ALA A 442 30.91 -25.52 12.83
CA ALA A 442 30.30 -26.42 11.85
C ALA A 442 30.72 -26.08 10.41
N ARG A 443 30.70 -27.13 9.56
CA ARG A 443 30.77 -27.06 8.10
C ARG A 443 29.40 -27.46 7.57
N ARG A 444 28.67 -26.52 6.95
CA ARG A 444 27.26 -26.72 6.55
C ARG A 444 26.97 -26.21 5.15
N ALA A 445 26.04 -26.86 4.47
CA ALA A 445 25.44 -26.39 3.22
C ALA A 445 24.09 -25.71 3.51
N LEU A 446 23.83 -24.57 2.88
CA LEU A 446 22.60 -23.78 3.09
C LEU A 446 21.53 -24.14 2.06
N GLN A 447 20.96 -25.33 2.18
CA GLN A 447 20.09 -25.95 1.16
C GLN A 447 18.85 -25.13 0.75
N TYR A 448 18.37 -24.22 1.60
CA TYR A 448 17.16 -23.39 1.37
C TYR A 448 17.48 -21.89 1.37
N HIS A 449 18.74 -21.51 1.15
CA HIS A 449 19.06 -20.11 0.89
C HIS A 449 18.35 -19.66 -0.39
N HIS A 450 17.71 -18.50 -0.32
CA HIS A 450 16.95 -17.93 -1.44
C HIS A 450 17.09 -16.40 -1.40
N ALA A 451 17.12 -15.77 -2.57
CA ALA A 451 17.04 -14.32 -2.68
C ALA A 451 15.63 -13.92 -3.13
N ASP A 452 14.98 -13.01 -2.41
CA ASP A 452 13.59 -12.65 -2.71
C ASP A 452 13.42 -11.79 -3.98
N ALA A 453 14.50 -11.19 -4.49
CA ALA A 453 14.48 -10.33 -5.66
C ALA A 453 15.88 -10.19 -6.29
N ALA A 454 15.93 -9.73 -7.54
CA ALA A 454 17.18 -9.36 -8.22
C ALA A 454 18.00 -8.33 -7.40
N ARG A 455 17.34 -7.44 -6.64
CA ARG A 455 18.01 -6.50 -5.74
C ARG A 455 18.74 -7.19 -4.58
N SER A 456 18.21 -8.30 -4.06
CA SER A 456 18.88 -9.11 -3.05
C SER A 456 20.12 -9.78 -3.64
N VAL A 457 20.06 -10.24 -4.90
CA VAL A 457 21.24 -10.73 -5.63
C VAL A 457 22.29 -9.65 -5.79
N ALA A 458 21.90 -8.44 -6.22
CA ALA A 458 22.80 -7.29 -6.33
C ALA A 458 23.47 -6.97 -4.99
N ALA A 459 22.71 -6.98 -3.89
CA ALA A 459 23.24 -6.75 -2.54
C ALA A 459 24.25 -7.83 -2.13
N THR A 460 23.94 -9.12 -2.36
CA THR A 460 24.85 -10.23 -2.08
C THR A 460 26.13 -10.14 -2.92
N ALA A 461 26.00 -9.82 -4.22
CA ALA A 461 27.14 -9.65 -5.12
C ALA A 461 28.02 -8.47 -4.70
N ALA A 462 27.42 -7.32 -4.38
CA ALA A 462 28.16 -6.16 -3.89
C ALA A 462 28.93 -6.48 -2.60
N PHE A 463 28.29 -7.14 -1.63
CA PHE A 463 28.96 -7.58 -0.41
C PHE A 463 30.12 -8.54 -0.73
N TYR A 464 29.87 -9.58 -1.54
CA TYR A 464 30.89 -10.55 -1.97
C TYR A 464 32.12 -9.88 -2.61
N PHE A 465 31.92 -8.96 -3.56
CA PHE A 465 33.01 -8.28 -4.25
C PHE A 465 33.78 -7.31 -3.35
N HIS A 466 33.07 -6.51 -2.54
CA HIS A 466 33.71 -5.53 -1.65
C HIS A 466 34.40 -6.16 -0.43
N THR A 467 34.05 -7.39 -0.06
CA THR A 467 34.72 -8.13 1.02
C THR A 467 35.71 -9.18 0.52
N LYS A 468 36.11 -9.15 -0.77
CA LYS A 468 37.18 -10.02 -1.25
C LYS A 468 38.51 -9.70 -0.55
N PRO A 469 39.38 -10.71 -0.37
CA PRO A 469 40.73 -10.50 0.16
C PRO A 469 41.45 -9.39 -0.62
N LEU A 470 42.15 -8.52 0.10
CA LEU A 470 42.93 -7.40 -0.43
C LEU A 470 42.11 -6.35 -1.18
N SER A 471 40.79 -6.32 -1.04
CA SER A 471 39.97 -5.26 -1.63
C SER A 471 40.38 -3.88 -1.09
N SER A 472 40.41 -2.92 -1.99
CA SER A 472 40.50 -1.48 -1.69
C SER A 472 39.35 -0.97 -0.81
N SER A 473 38.24 -1.71 -0.75
CA SER A 473 37.06 -1.39 0.06
C SER A 473 37.19 -1.77 1.54
N LEU A 474 38.27 -2.47 1.91
CA LEU A 474 38.60 -2.90 3.28
C LEU A 474 39.84 -2.15 3.79
N ASP A 475 39.78 -1.67 5.04
CA ASP A 475 40.89 -0.93 5.65
C ASP A 475 41.78 -1.86 6.49
N TYR A 476 42.94 -2.24 5.96
CA TYR A 476 43.89 -3.13 6.61
C TYR A 476 44.85 -2.42 7.59
N SER A 477 44.69 -1.12 7.84
CA SER A 477 45.65 -0.37 8.68
C SER A 477 45.63 -0.82 10.15
N THR A 478 44.45 -1.13 10.70
CA THR A 478 44.27 -1.62 12.07
C THR A 478 43.10 -2.60 12.15
N PRO A 479 43.06 -3.52 13.15
CA PRO A 479 41.91 -4.38 13.38
C PRO A 479 40.58 -3.63 13.51
N PHE A 480 40.60 -2.47 14.18
CA PHE A 480 39.42 -1.62 14.38
C PHE A 480 38.87 -1.08 13.05
N LYS A 481 39.74 -0.49 12.22
CA LYS A 481 39.34 0.06 10.92
C LYS A 481 38.88 -1.04 9.96
N HIS A 482 39.54 -2.20 9.99
CA HIS A 482 39.12 -3.37 9.23
C HIS A 482 37.69 -3.79 9.61
N ARG A 483 37.42 -3.94 10.92
CA ARG A 483 36.07 -4.24 11.42
C ARG A 483 35.05 -3.19 10.97
N ARG A 484 35.35 -1.90 11.10
CA ARG A 484 34.42 -0.82 10.65
C ARG A 484 34.14 -0.90 9.14
N SER A 485 35.13 -1.19 8.31
CA SER A 485 34.91 -1.37 6.86
C SER A 485 34.02 -2.58 6.54
N VAL A 486 34.27 -3.75 7.16
CA VAL A 486 33.44 -4.95 6.97
C VAL A 486 32.00 -4.70 7.44
N VAL A 487 31.83 -4.09 8.61
CA VAL A 487 30.51 -3.76 9.16
C VAL A 487 29.77 -2.76 8.27
N GLY A 488 30.46 -1.76 7.72
CA GLY A 488 29.86 -0.79 6.81
C GLY A 488 29.34 -1.41 5.51
N HIS A 489 29.98 -2.46 4.99
CA HIS A 489 29.44 -3.21 3.84
C HIS A 489 28.32 -4.16 4.24
N ALA A 490 28.45 -4.80 5.42
CA ALA A 490 27.42 -5.69 5.95
C ALA A 490 26.11 -4.95 6.27
N SER A 491 26.18 -3.70 6.77
CA SER A 491 25.00 -2.87 7.01
C SER A 491 24.31 -2.44 5.71
N LYS A 492 25.08 -2.03 4.69
CA LYS A 492 24.54 -1.76 3.34
C LYS A 492 23.85 -2.96 2.72
N TYR A 493 24.42 -4.15 2.89
CA TYR A 493 23.78 -5.41 2.50
C TYR A 493 22.44 -5.57 3.23
N GLY A 494 22.43 -5.44 4.56
CA GLY A 494 21.22 -5.57 5.37
C GLY A 494 20.11 -4.59 4.98
N VAL A 495 20.42 -3.31 4.79
CA VAL A 495 19.45 -2.29 4.34
C VAL A 495 18.89 -2.63 2.96
N SER A 496 19.74 -3.09 2.04
CA SER A 496 19.31 -3.47 0.70
C SER A 496 18.40 -4.70 0.70
N THR A 497 18.68 -5.69 1.56
CA THR A 497 17.82 -6.84 1.79
C THR A 497 16.50 -6.42 2.43
N MET A 498 16.48 -5.52 3.42
CA MET A 498 15.22 -5.02 3.99
C MET A 498 14.36 -4.27 3.00
N HIS A 499 14.96 -3.45 2.12
CA HIS A 499 14.21 -2.87 1.02
C HIS A 499 13.60 -3.96 0.13
N ALA A 500 14.33 -5.05 -0.17
CA ALA A 500 13.79 -6.15 -0.97
C ALA A 500 12.63 -6.87 -0.24
N THR A 501 12.72 -7.05 1.07
CA THR A 501 11.65 -7.63 1.91
C THR A 501 10.41 -6.74 1.98
N GLN A 502 10.58 -5.42 2.15
CA GLN A 502 9.46 -4.47 2.22
C GLN A 502 8.78 -4.23 0.86
N ARG A 503 9.50 -4.43 -0.25
CA ARG A 503 9.03 -4.06 -1.60
C ARG A 503 7.71 -4.74 -2.01
N PRO A 504 7.55 -6.08 -1.97
CA PRO A 504 6.33 -6.71 -2.45
C PRO A 504 5.05 -6.21 -1.76
N PRO A 505 4.91 -6.23 -0.42
CA PRO A 505 3.66 -5.79 0.22
C PRO A 505 3.45 -4.28 0.12
N LEU A 506 4.50 -3.45 0.23
CA LEU A 506 4.34 -1.99 0.17
C LEU A 506 4.07 -1.49 -1.25
N THR A 507 4.63 -2.13 -2.28
CA THR A 507 4.25 -1.83 -3.68
C THR A 507 2.80 -2.25 -3.95
N ALA A 508 2.33 -3.38 -3.40
CA ALA A 508 0.93 -3.77 -3.52
C ALA A 508 0.00 -2.70 -2.92
N CYS A 509 0.29 -2.27 -1.69
CA CYS A 509 -0.48 -1.24 -1.00
C CYS A 509 -0.43 0.11 -1.73
N ALA A 510 0.74 0.54 -2.22
CA ALA A 510 0.86 1.76 -2.99
C ALA A 510 0.05 1.73 -4.31
N ASN A 511 0.03 0.60 -5.01
CA ASN A 511 -0.78 0.43 -6.21
C ASN A 511 -2.28 0.39 -5.89
N LEU A 512 -2.70 -0.21 -4.77
CA LEU A 512 -4.08 -0.19 -4.30
C LEU A 512 -4.55 1.21 -3.88
N ALA A 513 -3.69 1.97 -3.18
CA ALA A 513 -3.97 3.37 -2.83
C ALA A 513 -4.18 4.22 -4.10
N ARG A 514 -3.29 4.10 -5.09
CA ARG A 514 -3.45 4.79 -6.38
C ARG A 514 -4.68 4.33 -7.15
N ALA A 515 -5.00 3.04 -7.11
CA ALA A 515 -6.22 2.51 -7.72
C ALA A 515 -7.47 3.15 -7.11
N GLU A 516 -7.51 3.28 -5.78
CA GLU A 516 -8.59 3.97 -5.09
C GLU A 516 -8.70 5.45 -5.49
N ASP A 517 -7.57 6.17 -5.61
CA ASP A 517 -7.55 7.56 -6.07
C ASP A 517 -8.10 7.70 -7.49
N VAL A 518 -7.73 6.79 -8.40
CA VAL A 518 -8.26 6.74 -9.78
C VAL A 518 -9.77 6.49 -9.77
N ILE A 519 -10.24 5.51 -8.98
CA ILE A 519 -11.67 5.20 -8.86
C ILE A 519 -12.43 6.42 -8.32
N LYS A 520 -11.90 7.09 -7.28
CA LYS A 520 -12.49 8.29 -6.70
C LYS A 520 -12.60 9.43 -7.71
N ALA A 521 -11.57 9.64 -8.54
CA ALA A 521 -11.58 10.65 -9.59
C ALA A 521 -12.63 10.35 -10.67
N VAL A 522 -12.73 9.10 -11.10
CA VAL A 522 -13.75 8.64 -12.07
C VAL A 522 -15.15 8.83 -11.51
N VAL A 523 -15.42 8.34 -10.29
CA VAL A 523 -16.73 8.46 -9.62
C VAL A 523 -17.14 9.92 -9.44
N SER A 524 -16.21 10.78 -9.03
CA SER A 524 -16.47 12.21 -8.88
C SER A 524 -16.82 12.88 -10.21
N THR A 525 -16.17 12.48 -11.30
CA THR A 525 -16.48 12.97 -12.65
C THR A 525 -17.85 12.49 -13.11
N VAL A 526 -18.21 11.23 -12.86
CA VAL A 526 -19.52 10.66 -13.20
C VAL A 526 -20.66 11.32 -12.41
N ALA A 527 -20.42 11.72 -11.17
CA ALA A 527 -21.42 12.36 -10.31
C ALA A 527 -21.82 13.79 -10.73
N ARG A 528 -20.92 14.53 -11.40
CA ARG A 528 -21.13 15.95 -11.76
C ARG A 528 -22.43 16.25 -12.51
N PRO A 529 -22.71 15.62 -13.67
CA PRO A 529 -23.88 15.99 -14.46
C PRO A 529 -25.21 15.78 -13.71
N PHE A 530 -25.28 14.81 -12.79
CA PHE A 530 -26.45 14.63 -11.92
C PHE A 530 -26.73 15.86 -11.06
N GLY A 531 -25.67 16.48 -10.50
CA GLY A 531 -25.79 17.70 -9.72
C GLY A 531 -26.32 18.86 -10.54
N SER A 532 -25.77 19.07 -11.73
CA SER A 532 -26.13 20.17 -12.63
C SER A 532 -27.58 20.08 -13.11
N LEU A 533 -28.02 18.87 -13.50
CA LEU A 533 -29.39 18.60 -13.91
C LEU A 533 -30.38 18.72 -12.75
N ARG A 534 -30.03 18.21 -11.56
CA ARG A 534 -30.87 18.37 -10.37
C ARG A 534 -31.11 19.84 -10.05
N ARG A 535 -30.06 20.67 -10.05
CA ARG A 535 -30.18 22.11 -9.80
C ARG A 535 -31.01 22.81 -10.87
N LEU A 536 -30.87 22.44 -12.14
CA LEU A 536 -31.68 23.00 -13.23
C LEU A 536 -33.17 22.68 -13.02
N ASN A 537 -33.49 21.41 -12.74
CA ASN A 537 -34.86 20.96 -12.50
C ASN A 537 -35.47 21.63 -11.27
N GLN A 538 -34.72 21.71 -10.16
CA GLN A 538 -35.16 22.41 -8.95
C GLN A 538 -35.44 23.89 -9.21
N ARG A 539 -34.58 24.56 -9.98
CA ARG A 539 -34.78 25.98 -10.36
C ARG A 539 -36.03 26.17 -11.20
N GLN A 540 -36.25 25.31 -12.19
CA GLN A 540 -37.44 25.35 -13.05
C GLN A 540 -38.73 25.08 -12.26
N GLU A 541 -38.72 24.06 -11.40
CA GLU A 541 -39.86 23.73 -10.55
C GLU A 541 -40.15 24.82 -9.53
N ARG A 542 -39.13 25.39 -8.88
CA ARG A 542 -39.32 26.52 -7.96
C ARG A 542 -39.96 27.70 -8.69
N ALA A 543 -39.44 28.08 -9.86
CA ALA A 543 -40.01 29.17 -10.67
C ALA A 543 -41.47 28.92 -11.07
N ARG A 544 -41.86 27.66 -11.31
CA ARG A 544 -43.25 27.26 -11.60
C ARG A 544 -44.14 27.36 -10.36
N LEU A 545 -43.66 26.89 -9.20
CA LEU A 545 -44.40 26.85 -7.94
C LEU A 545 -44.62 28.25 -7.34
N THR A 546 -43.62 29.13 -7.43
CA THR A 546 -43.72 30.52 -6.98
C THR A 546 -44.79 31.31 -7.73
N LYS A 547 -45.07 31.00 -9.01
CA LYS A 547 -46.07 31.70 -9.82
C LYS A 547 -47.52 31.32 -9.53
N GLY A 548 -47.80 30.22 -8.83
CA GLY A 548 -49.17 29.69 -8.74
C GLY A 548 -49.56 28.94 -7.47
N ARG A 549 -48.65 28.68 -6.53
CA ARG A 549 -48.95 27.88 -5.33
C ARG A 549 -48.39 28.44 -4.01
N LEU A 550 -47.24 29.11 -4.04
CA LEU A 550 -46.58 29.60 -2.81
C LEU A 550 -46.97 31.05 -2.51
N VAL A 551 -47.16 31.39 -1.23
CA VAL A 551 -47.36 32.78 -0.78
C VAL A 551 -45.99 33.46 -0.68
N PRO A 552 -45.70 34.50 -1.48
CA PRO A 552 -44.39 35.15 -1.49
C PRO A 552 -44.14 35.93 -0.18
N ILE A 553 -42.86 36.07 0.18
CA ILE A 553 -42.42 37.03 1.19
C ILE A 553 -42.26 38.38 0.48
N THR A 554 -42.99 39.40 0.91
CA THR A 554 -43.07 40.69 0.20
C THR A 554 -41.86 41.57 0.47
N SER A 555 -41.29 41.52 1.68
CA SER A 555 -40.08 42.26 2.04
C SER A 555 -39.31 41.58 3.18
N ALA A 556 -38.00 41.84 3.23
CA ALA A 556 -37.15 41.52 4.36
C ALA A 556 -36.18 42.68 4.59
N LEU A 557 -36.16 43.23 5.81
CA LEU A 557 -35.36 44.40 6.19
C LEU A 557 -34.40 44.03 7.32
N VAL A 558 -33.13 44.45 7.18
CA VAL A 558 -32.12 44.32 8.22
C VAL A 558 -32.12 45.60 9.05
N SER A 559 -32.22 45.46 10.37
CA SER A 559 -32.24 46.59 11.33
C SER A 559 -31.29 46.36 12.49
N SER A 560 -30.89 47.46 13.13
CA SER A 560 -30.09 47.43 14.37
C SER A 560 -30.90 46.83 15.52
N LEU A 561 -30.20 46.39 16.57
CA LEU A 561 -30.85 45.84 17.77
C LEU A 561 -31.73 46.88 18.50
N ASP A 562 -31.37 48.16 18.41
CA ASP A 562 -32.01 49.25 19.16
C ASP A 562 -33.04 50.07 18.35
N ASP A 563 -33.05 49.94 17.02
CA ASP A 563 -33.93 50.76 16.15
C ASP A 563 -34.45 49.95 14.95
N ALA A 564 -35.76 49.63 14.97
CA ALA A 564 -36.40 48.73 14.02
C ALA A 564 -36.71 49.35 12.64
N ALA A 565 -36.47 50.67 12.47
CA ALA A 565 -36.98 51.43 11.32
C ALA A 565 -35.92 51.85 10.28
N VAL A 566 -34.63 51.58 10.50
CA VAL A 566 -33.53 52.04 9.61
C VAL A 566 -32.83 50.86 8.96
N ALA A 567 -32.79 50.84 7.63
CA ALA A 567 -31.98 49.91 6.85
C ALA A 567 -30.50 50.31 6.92
N GLU A 568 -29.61 49.37 7.26
CA GLU A 568 -28.16 49.62 7.34
C GLU A 568 -27.41 49.27 6.06
N ASP A 569 -26.54 50.18 5.61
CA ASP A 569 -25.65 49.98 4.45
C ASP A 569 -24.37 49.18 4.79
N GLN A 570 -24.04 49.01 6.08
CA GLN A 570 -22.83 48.35 6.57
C GLN A 570 -23.12 47.44 7.76
N TRP A 571 -22.53 46.25 7.78
CA TRP A 571 -22.66 45.27 8.85
C TRP A 571 -21.28 44.80 9.32
N THR A 572 -20.96 45.04 10.58
CA THR A 572 -19.68 44.65 11.19
C THR A 572 -19.62 43.13 11.48
N LEU A 573 -18.54 42.44 11.09
CA LEU A 573 -18.34 41.02 11.44
C LEU A 573 -18.31 40.84 12.96
N GLY A 574 -18.98 39.81 13.49
CA GLY A 574 -19.11 39.57 14.93
C GLY A 574 -20.15 40.43 15.65
N SER A 575 -20.95 41.20 14.90
CA SER A 575 -22.12 41.93 15.44
C SER A 575 -23.44 41.24 15.10
N ALA A 576 -24.41 41.36 16.00
CA ALA A 576 -25.77 40.87 15.84
C ALA A 576 -26.72 41.94 15.24
N ARG A 577 -27.70 41.50 14.44
CA ARG A 577 -28.77 42.34 13.87
C ARG A 577 -30.13 41.64 13.90
N ASN A 578 -31.18 42.42 13.73
CA ASN A 578 -32.55 41.93 13.58
C ASN A 578 -32.96 41.92 12.10
N ILE A 579 -33.83 40.99 11.72
CA ILE A 579 -34.37 40.89 10.36
C ILE A 579 -35.90 40.85 10.43
N SER A 580 -36.59 41.91 10.04
CA SER A 580 -38.06 41.91 9.96
C SER A 580 -38.50 41.40 8.58
N ILE A 581 -39.44 40.45 8.55
CA ILE A 581 -39.98 39.84 7.34
C ILE A 581 -41.47 40.13 7.21
N GLU A 582 -41.93 40.42 5.99
CA GLU A 582 -43.35 40.53 5.68
C GLU A 582 -43.80 39.29 4.91
N TRP A 583 -44.49 38.39 5.59
CA TRP A 583 -45.01 37.15 5.00
C TRP A 583 -46.48 36.95 5.32
N GLU A 584 -47.35 37.17 4.33
CA GLU A 584 -48.81 37.13 4.50
C GLU A 584 -49.41 35.70 4.59
N HIS A 585 -48.61 34.72 4.98
CA HIS A 585 -49.06 33.33 5.07
C HIS A 585 -50.05 33.11 6.23
N GLN A 586 -51.03 32.23 6.05
CA GLN A 586 -52.09 31.97 7.05
C GLN A 586 -51.52 31.63 8.44
N SER A 587 -50.50 30.78 8.53
CA SER A 587 -49.82 30.44 9.79
C SER A 587 -49.19 31.65 10.51
N VAL A 588 -48.78 32.70 9.80
CA VAL A 588 -48.28 33.96 10.38
C VAL A 588 -49.45 34.82 10.87
N ARG A 589 -50.55 34.88 10.12
CA ARG A 589 -51.78 35.58 10.54
C ARG A 589 -52.46 34.92 11.76
N GLU A 590 -52.30 33.60 11.93
CA GLU A 590 -52.78 32.85 13.10
C GLU A 590 -52.07 33.27 14.41
N PHE A 591 -50.86 33.84 14.35
CA PHE A 591 -50.19 34.46 15.51
C PHE A 591 -50.78 35.82 15.90
N GLN A 592 -51.29 36.57 14.91
CA GLN A 592 -51.80 37.94 15.08
C GLN A 592 -53.28 37.98 15.53
N SER A 593 -53.94 36.83 15.66
CA SER A 593 -55.37 36.73 15.97
C SER A 593 -55.67 35.98 17.28
N ASN A 594 -56.16 36.71 18.29
CA ASN A 594 -57.30 36.41 19.20
C ASN A 594 -57.10 36.94 20.66
N PRO A 595 -57.92 37.86 21.19
CA PRO A 595 -57.74 38.51 22.50
C PRO A 595 -58.39 37.82 23.73
N GLY A 596 -58.71 36.51 23.69
CA GLY A 596 -59.54 35.85 24.73
C GLY A 596 -58.96 34.62 25.47
N ALA A 597 -57.70 34.22 25.26
CA ALA A 597 -57.12 33.01 25.86
C ALA A 597 -56.40 33.28 27.19
N THR A 598 -56.33 32.29 28.09
CA THR A 598 -55.50 32.40 29.31
C THR A 598 -54.00 32.47 28.95
N PRO A 599 -53.13 33.04 29.81
CA PRO A 599 -51.69 33.13 29.52
C PRO A 599 -51.03 31.77 29.20
N ALA A 600 -51.48 30.69 29.85
CA ALA A 600 -50.98 29.34 29.61
C ALA A 600 -51.41 28.78 28.24
N GLU A 601 -52.68 28.95 27.86
CA GLU A 601 -53.18 28.55 26.55
C GLU A 601 -52.55 29.36 25.43
N ARG A 602 -52.29 30.65 25.68
CA ARG A 602 -51.58 31.54 24.75
C ARG A 602 -50.15 31.07 24.53
N VAL A 603 -49.39 30.79 25.59
CA VAL A 603 -48.01 30.27 25.47
C VAL A 603 -47.98 28.89 24.79
N ALA A 604 -48.89 27.98 25.15
CA ALA A 604 -48.99 26.67 24.51
C ALA A 604 -49.33 26.78 23.01
N ARG A 605 -50.24 27.68 22.63
CA ARG A 605 -50.60 27.94 21.24
C ARG A 605 -49.48 28.63 20.47
N GLU A 606 -48.84 29.65 21.04
CA GLU A 606 -47.67 30.31 20.43
C GLU A 606 -46.53 29.31 20.21
N THR A 607 -46.27 28.42 21.18
CA THR A 607 -45.28 27.35 21.04
C THR A 607 -45.67 26.36 19.93
N ALA A 608 -46.94 25.97 19.85
CA ALA A 608 -47.45 25.09 18.79
C ALA A 608 -47.51 25.73 17.40
N LEU A 609 -47.58 27.06 17.30
CA LEU A 609 -47.50 27.80 16.04
C LEU A 609 -46.03 28.00 15.61
N ARG A 610 -45.09 28.19 16.57
CA ARG A 610 -43.64 28.30 16.30
C ARG A 610 -43.09 27.04 15.63
N THR A 611 -43.68 25.89 15.89
CA THR A 611 -43.29 24.60 15.29
C THR A 611 -43.94 24.31 13.93
N GLN A 612 -44.78 25.22 13.39
CA GLN A 612 -45.47 25.00 12.10
C GLN A 612 -44.74 25.59 10.90
N GLY A 613 -43.72 26.41 11.14
CA GLY A 613 -42.93 27.03 10.08
C GLY A 613 -41.49 27.24 10.50
N VAL A 614 -40.60 27.21 9.52
CA VAL A 614 -39.16 27.32 9.69
C VAL A 614 -38.62 28.35 8.70
N LEU A 615 -37.75 29.24 9.18
CA LEU A 615 -37.04 30.22 8.39
C LEU A 615 -35.56 29.83 8.30
N GLN A 616 -34.99 29.88 7.10
CA GLN A 616 -33.56 29.66 6.86
C GLN A 616 -32.92 30.95 6.39
N VAL A 617 -31.79 31.33 7.00
CA VAL A 617 -31.08 32.57 6.69
C VAL A 617 -29.70 32.22 6.13
N SER A 618 -29.47 32.59 4.88
CA SER A 618 -28.18 32.39 4.20
C SER A 618 -27.53 33.72 3.86
N LEU A 619 -26.20 33.77 3.96
CA LEU A 619 -25.38 34.89 3.53
C LEU A 619 -24.98 34.71 2.06
N MET A 620 -25.29 35.72 1.24
CA MET A 620 -24.96 35.76 -0.18
C MET A 620 -23.98 36.91 -0.47
N ARG A 621 -23.05 36.72 -1.40
CA ARG A 621 -22.07 37.73 -1.82
C ARG A 621 -22.23 38.08 -3.30
N LYS A 622 -22.21 39.37 -3.61
CA LYS A 622 -22.25 39.87 -4.99
C LYS A 622 -20.94 39.56 -5.69
N ARG A 623 -21.01 39.00 -6.90
CA ARG A 623 -19.82 38.78 -7.74
C ARG A 623 -19.49 40.01 -8.57
N THR A 624 -18.21 40.33 -8.63
CA THR A 624 -17.68 41.32 -9.58
C THR A 624 -17.69 40.77 -11.02
N ALA A 625 -17.67 41.65 -12.02
CA ALA A 625 -17.56 41.24 -13.42
C ALA A 625 -16.30 40.40 -13.71
N ALA A 626 -15.18 40.74 -13.05
CA ALA A 626 -13.93 39.99 -13.16
C ALA A 626 -14.03 38.58 -12.56
N GLU A 627 -14.64 38.44 -11.38
CA GLU A 627 -14.87 37.12 -10.76
C GLU A 627 -15.83 36.25 -11.58
N ARG A 628 -16.82 36.85 -12.26
CA ARG A 628 -17.73 36.13 -13.17
C ARG A 628 -16.99 35.60 -14.40
N ALA A 629 -16.20 36.45 -15.05
CA ALA A 629 -15.38 36.03 -16.19
C ALA A 629 -14.37 34.94 -15.80
N ALA A 630 -13.69 35.10 -14.65
CA ALA A 630 -12.75 34.12 -14.13
C ALA A 630 -13.43 32.80 -13.74
N ALA A 631 -14.62 32.84 -13.13
CA ALA A 631 -15.38 31.64 -12.78
C ALA A 631 -15.89 30.89 -14.00
N ALA A 632 -16.37 31.61 -15.03
CA ALA A 632 -16.80 30.99 -16.29
C ALA A 632 -15.62 30.35 -17.04
N GLN A 633 -14.46 31.04 -17.09
CA GLN A 633 -13.23 30.47 -17.66
C GLN A 633 -12.75 29.25 -16.89
N LYS A 634 -12.74 29.32 -15.56
CA LYS A 634 -12.34 28.21 -14.71
C LYS A 634 -13.28 27.00 -14.89
N LEU A 635 -14.59 27.22 -14.94
CA LEU A 635 -15.55 26.14 -15.15
C LEU A 635 -15.35 25.45 -16.51
N ALA A 636 -15.17 26.22 -17.58
CA ALA A 636 -14.89 25.68 -18.91
C ALA A 636 -13.58 24.87 -18.92
N ALA A 637 -12.52 25.41 -18.31
CA ALA A 637 -11.23 24.72 -18.17
C ALA A 637 -11.34 23.44 -17.33
N ASP A 638 -12.06 23.48 -16.21
CA ASP A 638 -12.28 22.32 -15.35
C ASP A 638 -13.08 21.23 -16.09
N GLN A 639 -14.16 21.59 -16.80
CA GLN A 639 -14.94 20.64 -17.60
C GLN A 639 -14.09 19.94 -18.67
N GLU A 640 -13.29 20.70 -19.43
CA GLU A 640 -12.39 20.17 -20.44
C GLU A 640 -11.31 19.28 -19.81
N HIS A 641 -10.72 19.72 -18.70
CA HIS A 641 -9.69 19.00 -17.97
C HIS A 641 -10.19 17.64 -17.48
N HIS A 642 -11.34 17.59 -16.79
CA HIS A 642 -11.88 16.35 -16.22
C HIS A 642 -12.29 15.34 -17.29
N LEU A 643 -12.89 15.79 -18.40
CA LEU A 643 -13.17 14.89 -19.53
C LEU A 643 -11.88 14.39 -20.19
N SER A 644 -10.91 15.27 -20.41
CA SER A 644 -9.61 14.90 -21.01
C SER A 644 -8.87 13.89 -20.16
N GLU A 645 -8.82 14.09 -18.85
CA GLU A 645 -8.20 13.14 -17.91
C GLU A 645 -8.93 11.81 -17.88
N LEU A 646 -10.27 11.82 -17.80
CA LEU A 646 -11.06 10.59 -17.83
C LEU A 646 -10.82 9.80 -19.12
N GLN A 647 -10.76 10.48 -20.27
CA GLN A 647 -10.47 9.85 -21.55
C GLN A 647 -9.06 9.26 -21.59
N LYS A 648 -8.05 10.00 -21.12
CA LYS A 648 -6.67 9.49 -20.97
C LYS A 648 -6.61 8.27 -20.05
N MET A 649 -7.34 8.28 -18.93
CA MET A 649 -7.42 7.15 -18.01
C MET A 649 -8.07 5.93 -18.67
N LYS A 650 -9.15 6.10 -19.45
CA LYS A 650 -9.79 5.01 -20.20
C LYS A 650 -8.90 4.40 -21.28
N GLU A 651 -8.10 5.24 -21.95
CA GLU A 651 -7.15 4.81 -22.98
C GLU A 651 -5.98 4.04 -22.37
N ALA A 652 -5.45 4.53 -21.25
CA ALA A 652 -4.37 3.86 -20.52
C ALA A 652 -4.84 2.59 -19.79
N MET A 653 -6.08 2.56 -19.29
CA MET A 653 -6.59 1.51 -18.40
C MET A 653 -8.04 1.12 -18.78
N PRO A 654 -8.24 0.07 -19.59
CA PRO A 654 -9.58 -0.31 -20.06
C PRO A 654 -10.60 -0.61 -18.95
N ILE A 655 -10.16 -1.12 -17.80
CA ILE A 655 -11.00 -1.43 -16.62
C ILE A 655 -11.75 -0.20 -16.09
N VAL A 656 -11.23 1.01 -16.33
CA VAL A 656 -11.89 2.28 -15.92
C VAL A 656 -13.27 2.43 -16.58
N LYS A 657 -13.49 1.86 -17.77
CA LYS A 657 -14.80 1.87 -18.44
C LYS A 657 -15.87 1.11 -17.64
N GLU A 658 -15.48 0.01 -17.01
CA GLU A 658 -16.39 -0.77 -16.16
C GLU A 658 -16.71 -0.02 -14.86
N VAL A 659 -15.71 0.64 -14.28
CA VAL A 659 -15.89 1.51 -13.09
C VAL A 659 -16.86 2.66 -13.39
N GLU A 660 -16.68 3.35 -14.52
CA GLU A 660 -17.61 4.40 -14.97
C GLU A 660 -19.03 3.86 -15.15
N ALA A 661 -19.18 2.75 -15.88
CA ALA A 661 -20.49 2.16 -16.14
C ALA A 661 -21.18 1.72 -14.85
N SER A 662 -20.42 1.18 -13.89
CA SER A 662 -20.93 0.82 -12.57
C SER A 662 -21.35 2.05 -11.77
N ALA A 663 -20.51 3.09 -11.70
CA ALA A 663 -20.81 4.33 -11.00
C ALA A 663 -22.05 5.02 -11.58
N LEU A 664 -22.18 5.06 -12.91
CA LEU A 664 -23.36 5.60 -13.59
C LEU A 664 -24.63 4.84 -13.19
N ARG A 665 -24.62 3.50 -13.23
CA ARG A 665 -25.77 2.68 -12.82
C ARG A 665 -26.13 2.89 -11.35
N THR A 666 -25.14 2.96 -10.47
CA THR A 666 -25.36 3.18 -9.04
C THR A 666 -25.99 4.55 -8.79
N PHE A 667 -25.48 5.62 -9.40
CA PHE A 667 -26.09 6.94 -9.28
C PHE A 667 -27.47 7.02 -9.92
N GLN A 668 -27.71 6.37 -11.07
CA GLN A 668 -29.05 6.28 -11.67
C GLN A 668 -30.06 5.58 -10.76
N ARG A 669 -29.63 4.56 -10.02
CA ARG A 669 -30.47 3.84 -9.05
C ARG A 669 -30.74 4.65 -7.79
N LEU A 670 -29.71 5.30 -7.24
CA LEU A 670 -29.82 6.01 -5.96
C LEU A 670 -30.40 7.43 -6.08
N SER A 671 -30.13 8.14 -7.18
CA SER A 671 -30.55 9.54 -7.28
C SER A 671 -32.06 9.68 -7.44
N LYS A 672 -32.62 10.71 -6.81
CA LYS A 672 -34.04 11.09 -6.95
C LYS A 672 -34.34 11.88 -8.25
N THR A 673 -33.33 12.11 -9.08
CA THR A 673 -33.45 12.89 -10.32
C THR A 673 -34.02 12.01 -11.42
N THR A 674 -35.16 12.41 -11.99
CA THR A 674 -35.84 11.70 -13.10
C THR A 674 -35.10 11.86 -14.42
N THR A 675 -33.84 11.42 -14.52
CA THR A 675 -33.08 11.35 -15.77
C THR A 675 -33.30 9.99 -16.41
N THR A 676 -34.52 9.74 -16.89
CA THR A 676 -34.93 8.46 -17.50
C THR A 676 -34.50 8.30 -18.97
N SER A 677 -33.89 9.31 -19.59
CA SER A 677 -33.59 9.30 -21.04
C SER A 677 -32.14 8.97 -21.43
N ALA A 678 -31.16 9.15 -20.54
CA ALA A 678 -29.74 8.98 -20.90
C ALA A 678 -29.27 7.52 -20.71
N SER A 679 -29.04 6.81 -21.82
CA SER A 679 -28.52 5.43 -21.83
C SER A 679 -26.99 5.32 -21.69
N SER A 680 -26.27 6.44 -21.74
CA SER A 680 -24.80 6.49 -21.64
C SER A 680 -24.28 7.74 -20.90
N PHE A 681 -23.05 7.66 -20.40
CA PHE A 681 -22.38 8.78 -19.73
C PHE A 681 -22.22 10.01 -20.65
N ASP A 682 -21.84 9.81 -21.92
CA ASP A 682 -21.63 10.93 -22.86
C ASP A 682 -22.91 11.74 -23.12
N ALA A 683 -24.07 11.09 -23.15
CA ALA A 683 -25.35 11.77 -23.29
C ALA A 683 -25.67 12.60 -22.03
N LEU A 684 -25.50 11.98 -20.86
CA LEU A 684 -25.73 12.64 -19.57
C LEU A 684 -24.77 13.82 -19.35
N TRP A 685 -23.50 13.67 -19.73
CA TRP A 685 -22.51 14.73 -19.62
C TRP A 685 -22.85 15.93 -20.51
N LYS A 686 -23.31 15.71 -21.75
CA LYS A 686 -23.76 16.79 -22.63
C LYS A 686 -24.97 17.52 -22.08
N GLU A 687 -25.95 16.80 -21.53
CA GLU A 687 -27.12 17.38 -20.87
C GLU A 687 -26.71 18.21 -19.63
N GLY A 688 -25.80 17.68 -18.80
CA GLY A 688 -25.26 18.38 -17.64
C GLY A 688 -24.45 19.64 -18.02
N ALA A 689 -23.57 19.54 -19.01
CA ALA A 689 -22.79 20.68 -19.50
C ALA A 689 -23.67 21.77 -20.11
N ALA A 690 -24.74 21.38 -20.82
CA ALA A 690 -25.76 22.31 -21.32
C ALA A 690 -26.51 22.99 -20.17
N ALA A 691 -26.85 22.25 -19.10
CA ALA A 691 -27.47 22.81 -17.90
C ALA A 691 -26.55 23.84 -17.22
N GLU A 692 -25.26 23.54 -17.06
CA GLU A 692 -24.28 24.49 -16.48
C GLU A 692 -24.10 25.72 -17.37
N SER A 693 -24.05 25.53 -18.70
CA SER A 693 -23.94 26.62 -19.68
C SER A 693 -25.18 27.52 -19.75
N ALA A 694 -26.36 27.01 -19.39
CA ALA A 694 -27.61 27.76 -19.29
C ALA A 694 -27.69 28.67 -18.03
N GLY A 695 -26.57 28.87 -17.33
CA GLY A 695 -26.51 29.68 -16.11
C GLY A 695 -26.97 28.93 -14.86
N VAL A 696 -26.96 27.59 -14.88
CA VAL A 696 -27.13 26.73 -13.69
C VAL A 696 -25.75 26.29 -13.20
N THR A 697 -24.88 27.27 -13.00
CA THR A 697 -23.68 27.06 -12.19
C THR A 697 -24.01 27.34 -10.73
N ASP A 698 -23.07 27.02 -9.85
CA ASP A 698 -23.12 27.01 -8.38
C ASP A 698 -23.61 28.32 -7.69
N THR A 699 -24.09 29.32 -8.42
CA THR A 699 -23.95 30.73 -7.98
C THR A 699 -24.94 31.79 -8.46
N ASP A 700 -25.99 31.51 -9.23
CA ASP A 700 -26.73 32.61 -9.90
C ASP A 700 -28.18 32.74 -9.43
N TYR A 701 -28.35 33.32 -8.23
CA TYR A 701 -29.57 34.09 -7.96
C TYR A 701 -29.42 35.45 -8.63
N LYS A 702 -30.27 35.73 -9.62
CA LYS A 702 -30.40 37.06 -10.21
C LYS A 702 -31.52 37.78 -9.49
N ASP A 703 -31.20 38.88 -8.84
CA ASP A 703 -32.23 39.76 -8.30
C ASP A 703 -32.99 40.47 -9.43
N ALA A 704 -34.03 41.24 -9.06
CA ALA A 704 -34.82 42.01 -10.02
C ALA A 704 -34.00 43.06 -10.80
N ALA A 705 -32.80 43.43 -10.30
CA ALA A 705 -31.86 44.35 -10.93
C ALA A 705 -30.86 43.64 -11.87
N GLY A 706 -30.81 42.30 -11.85
CA GLY A 706 -29.94 41.48 -12.69
C GLY A 706 -28.54 41.22 -12.13
N ASP A 707 -28.32 41.45 -10.83
CA ASP A 707 -27.04 41.18 -10.15
C ASP A 707 -26.88 39.69 -9.78
N ASP A 708 -25.67 39.13 -9.92
CA ASP A 708 -25.35 37.72 -9.63
C ASP A 708 -24.84 37.53 -8.18
N TRP A 709 -25.52 36.69 -7.40
CA TRP A 709 -25.29 36.47 -5.96
C TRP A 709 -24.86 35.03 -5.63
N THR A 710 -23.69 34.89 -5.00
CA THR A 710 -23.07 33.60 -4.62
C THR A 710 -23.37 33.21 -3.18
N PHE A 711 -23.70 31.95 -2.91
CA PHE A 711 -23.82 31.45 -1.54
C PHE A 711 -22.45 31.44 -0.85
N VAL A 712 -22.42 31.92 0.40
CA VAL A 712 -21.20 31.94 1.23
C VAL A 712 -21.33 31.03 2.44
N ALA A 713 -22.36 31.25 3.26
CA ALA A 713 -22.60 30.46 4.46
C ALA A 713 -24.08 30.47 4.86
N SER A 714 -24.49 29.46 5.61
CA SER A 714 -25.75 29.51 6.36
C SER A 714 -25.52 30.19 7.71
N LEU A 715 -26.38 31.13 8.08
CA LEU A 715 -26.35 31.83 9.36
C LEU A 715 -27.33 31.19 10.37
N ASP A 716 -28.47 30.70 9.89
CA ASP A 716 -29.37 29.83 10.66
C ASP A 716 -30.12 28.88 9.72
N ASP A 717 -30.08 27.58 10.01
CA ASP A 717 -30.71 26.55 9.16
C ASP A 717 -32.17 26.31 9.47
N ALA A 718 -32.65 26.69 10.66
CA ALA A 718 -34.02 26.37 11.07
C ALA A 718 -34.57 27.30 12.18
N TYR A 719 -34.60 28.60 11.92
CA TYR A 719 -35.16 29.60 12.83
C TYR A 719 -36.68 29.40 12.95
N PRO A 720 -37.26 29.23 14.16
CA PRO A 720 -38.70 29.02 14.35
C PRO A 720 -39.51 30.22 13.87
N LEU A 721 -40.75 30.00 13.41
CA LEU A 721 -41.60 31.10 12.94
C LEU A 721 -41.82 32.17 14.05
N PRO A 722 -41.36 33.43 13.87
CA PRO A 722 -41.43 34.45 14.91
C PRO A 722 -42.85 35.01 15.05
N SER A 723 -43.23 35.35 16.30
CA SER A 723 -44.56 35.90 16.63
C SER A 723 -44.78 37.34 16.15
N ASP A 724 -43.70 38.11 16.01
CA ASP A 724 -43.62 39.51 15.60
C ASP A 724 -43.03 39.68 14.18
N ALA A 725 -42.96 38.59 13.42
CA ALA A 725 -42.34 38.55 12.10
C ALA A 725 -40.89 39.07 12.06
N THR A 726 -40.17 39.07 13.20
CA THR A 726 -38.78 39.56 13.30
C THR A 726 -37.85 38.45 13.80
N LEU A 727 -36.80 38.17 13.03
CA LEU A 727 -35.71 37.29 13.45
C LEU A 727 -34.75 38.11 14.30
N GLN A 728 -34.47 37.67 15.52
CA GLN A 728 -33.64 38.40 16.47
C GLN A 728 -32.22 37.82 16.52
N ASN A 729 -31.23 38.70 16.72
CA ASN A 729 -29.83 38.33 16.98
C ASN A 729 -29.17 37.45 15.90
N VAL A 730 -29.37 37.76 14.62
CA VAL A 730 -28.62 37.11 13.54
C VAL A 730 -27.19 37.67 13.54
N VAL A 731 -26.19 36.79 13.54
CA VAL A 731 -24.76 37.18 13.62
C VAL A 731 -24.03 36.73 12.36
N ILE A 732 -23.18 37.61 11.81
CA ILE A 732 -22.22 37.23 10.77
C ILE A 732 -20.89 36.87 11.45
N PRO A 733 -20.40 35.63 11.35
CA PRO A 733 -19.16 35.23 12.00
C PRO A 733 -17.92 35.78 11.26
N TYR A 734 -16.77 35.80 11.94
CA TYR A 734 -15.47 36.16 11.34
C TYR A 734 -14.94 35.09 10.39
N LEU A 735 -15.13 33.82 10.78
CA LEU A 735 -14.67 32.65 10.05
C LEU A 735 -15.87 31.88 9.50
N LEU A 736 -15.70 31.36 8.30
CA LEU A 736 -16.61 30.40 7.69
C LEU A 736 -16.49 29.04 8.37
N PRO A 737 -17.46 28.13 8.21
CA PRO A 737 -17.42 26.80 8.83
C PRO A 737 -16.20 25.96 8.46
N ASP A 738 -15.55 26.22 7.32
CA ASP A 738 -14.32 25.58 6.87
C ASP A 738 -13.03 26.21 7.46
N GLY A 739 -13.18 27.21 8.33
CA GLY A 739 -12.10 27.94 8.97
C GLY A 739 -11.52 29.09 8.14
N SER A 740 -12.03 29.34 6.92
CA SER A 740 -11.56 30.42 6.07
C SER A 740 -12.15 31.79 6.46
N GLU A 741 -11.40 32.87 6.23
CA GLU A 741 -11.87 34.23 6.52
C GLU A 741 -12.93 34.71 5.52
N LEU A 742 -13.89 35.50 6.00
CA LEU A 742 -14.90 36.12 5.14
C LEU A 742 -14.27 37.17 4.22
N ARG A 743 -14.51 37.07 2.91
CA ARG A 743 -13.93 38.01 1.92
C ARG A 743 -14.57 39.40 2.00
N GLY A 744 -13.84 40.45 1.66
CA GLY A 744 -14.43 41.79 1.49
C GLY A 744 -15.40 41.84 0.29
N GLY A 745 -16.47 42.66 0.40
CA GLY A 745 -17.38 42.96 -0.70
C GLY A 745 -18.83 43.22 -0.26
N THR A 746 -19.71 43.34 -1.25
CA THR A 746 -21.15 43.53 -1.03
C THR A 746 -21.85 42.20 -0.74
N TYR A 747 -22.65 42.16 0.32
CA TYR A 747 -23.41 41.01 0.78
C TYR A 747 -24.90 41.32 0.80
N CYS A 748 -25.73 40.28 0.79
CA CYS A 748 -27.12 40.35 1.16
C CYS A 748 -27.52 39.06 1.89
N LEU A 749 -28.61 39.11 2.64
CA LEU A 749 -29.22 37.91 3.23
C LEU A 749 -30.31 37.38 2.33
N ARG A 750 -30.33 36.06 2.17
CA ARG A 750 -31.45 35.30 1.60
C ARG A 750 -32.24 34.65 2.72
N VAL A 751 -33.52 34.96 2.81
CA VAL A 751 -34.44 34.36 3.77
C VAL A 751 -35.37 33.39 3.02
N ARG A 752 -35.38 32.12 3.43
CA ARG A 752 -36.30 31.09 2.92
C ARG A 752 -37.30 30.72 4.01
N ALA A 753 -38.59 30.79 3.69
CA ALA A 753 -39.66 30.36 4.57
C ALA A 753 -40.24 29.02 4.11
N ILE A 754 -40.34 28.10 5.07
CA ILE A 754 -40.88 26.75 4.90
C ILE A 754 -42.08 26.61 5.82
N ASN A 755 -43.26 26.34 5.26
CA ASN A 755 -44.41 25.96 6.05
C ASN A 755 -44.49 24.44 6.18
N LEU A 756 -44.40 23.89 7.40
CA LEU A 756 -44.39 22.45 7.62
C LEU A 756 -45.77 21.79 7.42
N ARG A 757 -46.87 22.55 7.40
CA ARG A 757 -48.20 21.99 7.03
C ARG A 757 -48.29 21.72 5.53
N GLU A 758 -47.75 22.61 4.70
CA GLU A 758 -47.83 22.50 3.23
C GLU A 758 -46.63 21.76 2.62
N ASN A 759 -45.50 21.79 3.31
CA ASN A 759 -44.25 21.14 2.95
C ASN A 759 -43.68 20.33 4.14
N PRO A 760 -44.37 19.25 4.58
CA PRO A 760 -43.96 18.46 5.74
C PRO A 760 -42.59 17.78 5.55
N ASN A 761 -42.24 17.43 4.30
CA ASN A 761 -40.97 16.80 3.96
C ASN A 761 -39.84 17.81 3.72
N GLN A 762 -40.11 19.12 3.83
CA GLN A 762 -39.16 20.21 3.58
C GLN A 762 -38.46 20.10 2.22
N ASP A 763 -39.23 19.87 1.14
CA ASP A 763 -38.73 19.90 -0.23
C ASP A 763 -38.16 21.30 -0.55
N PRO A 764 -36.90 21.41 -1.01
CA PRO A 764 -36.26 22.69 -1.32
C PRO A 764 -36.97 23.50 -2.42
N CYS A 765 -37.82 22.88 -3.25
CA CYS A 765 -38.61 23.55 -4.29
C CYS A 765 -39.89 24.23 -3.75
N LEU A 766 -40.40 23.78 -2.59
CA LEU A 766 -41.62 24.29 -1.95
C LEU A 766 -41.27 25.28 -0.83
N THR A 767 -40.50 26.32 -1.17
CA THR A 767 -40.04 27.35 -0.23
C THR A 767 -40.30 28.74 -0.80
N SER A 768 -40.76 29.67 0.04
CA SER A 768 -40.89 31.07 -0.32
C SER A 768 -39.59 31.79 0.01
N GLU A 769 -39.03 32.57 -0.90
CA GLU A 769 -37.72 33.20 -0.70
C GLU A 769 -37.72 34.69 -1.03
N VAL A 770 -36.89 35.45 -0.31
CA VAL A 770 -36.64 36.88 -0.54
C VAL A 770 -35.19 37.23 -0.24
N LEU A 771 -34.67 38.25 -0.94
CA LEU A 771 -33.38 38.87 -0.63
C LEU A 771 -33.60 40.20 0.10
N THR A 772 -32.77 40.44 1.10
CA THR A 772 -32.65 41.75 1.76
C THR A 772 -31.90 42.76 0.88
N ALA A 773 -31.96 44.03 1.25
CA ALA A 773 -31.15 45.06 0.61
C ALA A 773 -29.63 44.76 0.77
N PRO A 774 -28.79 45.08 -0.25
CA PRO A 774 -27.35 44.89 -0.17
C PRO A 774 -26.68 45.73 0.92
N PHE A 775 -25.71 45.16 1.63
CA PHE A 775 -24.87 45.84 2.63
C PHE A 775 -23.38 45.46 2.47
N GLN A 776 -22.47 46.24 3.05
CA GLN A 776 -21.04 45.89 3.12
C GLN A 776 -20.71 45.16 4.41
N ALA A 777 -20.10 43.98 4.33
CA ALA A 777 -19.58 43.29 5.51
C ALA A 777 -18.16 43.80 5.82
N VAL A 778 -17.92 44.31 7.03
CA VAL A 778 -16.66 44.97 7.40
C VAL A 778 -16.07 44.35 8.66
N ASP A 779 -14.79 43.99 8.65
CA ASP A 779 -14.04 43.72 9.87
C ASP A 779 -13.62 45.06 10.50
N ALA A 780 -14.34 45.50 11.53
CA ALA A 780 -14.04 46.77 12.22
C ALA A 780 -12.86 46.65 13.20
N LEU A 781 -12.41 45.44 13.54
CA LEU A 781 -11.38 45.23 14.57
C LEU A 781 -10.06 45.96 14.24
N PRO A 782 -9.50 45.89 13.02
CA PRO A 782 -8.27 46.60 12.69
C PRO A 782 -8.42 48.13 12.79
N ALA A 783 -9.54 48.69 12.33
CA ALA A 783 -9.75 50.15 12.38
C ALA A 783 -9.92 50.64 13.83
N LEU A 784 -10.69 49.91 14.65
CA LEU A 784 -10.94 50.26 16.05
C LEU A 784 -9.68 50.12 16.91
N ALA A 785 -8.87 49.08 16.69
CA ALA A 785 -7.60 48.94 17.40
C ALA A 785 -6.57 50.01 16.97
N GLN A 786 -6.50 50.41 15.70
CA GLN A 786 -5.61 51.49 15.24
C GLN A 786 -6.00 52.80 15.91
N LYS A 787 -7.31 53.08 15.99
CA LYS A 787 -7.86 54.27 16.65
C LYS A 787 -7.56 54.28 18.16
N TYR A 788 -7.77 53.16 18.85
CA TYR A 788 -7.62 53.06 20.30
C TYR A 788 -6.15 53.06 20.76
N PHE A 789 -5.31 52.21 20.14
CA PHE A 789 -3.89 52.09 20.49
C PHE A 789 -3.00 53.12 19.78
N LYS A 790 -3.57 53.94 18.88
CA LYS A 790 -2.86 54.99 18.12
C LYS A 790 -1.67 54.46 17.31
N VAL A 791 -1.81 53.26 16.76
CA VAL A 791 -0.83 52.58 15.90
C VAL A 791 -1.22 52.71 14.43
N LYS A 792 -0.24 52.81 13.53
CA LYS A 792 -0.50 52.96 12.08
C LYS A 792 -0.71 51.61 11.42
N ASN A 793 -0.01 50.58 11.89
CA ASN A 793 -0.16 49.21 11.40
C ASN A 793 -0.16 48.22 12.56
N ILE A 794 -1.35 47.73 12.95
CA ILE A 794 -1.52 46.78 14.06
C ILE A 794 -0.66 45.52 13.88
N ALA A 795 -0.64 44.95 12.68
CA ALA A 795 -0.03 43.65 12.44
C ALA A 795 1.50 43.66 12.66
N GLU A 796 2.13 44.83 12.53
CA GLU A 796 3.57 45.00 12.71
C GLU A 796 3.91 45.63 14.07
N GLU A 797 3.05 46.51 14.60
CA GLU A 797 3.35 47.37 15.74
C GLU A 797 2.79 46.87 17.08
N LEU A 798 1.68 46.11 17.08
CA LEU A 798 0.99 45.70 18.32
C LEU A 798 1.13 44.19 18.58
N LYS A 799 2.22 43.79 19.25
CA LYS A 799 2.42 42.39 19.70
C LYS A 799 1.64 42.06 20.97
N SER A 800 1.47 43.04 21.86
CA SER A 800 0.77 42.90 23.14
C SER A 800 0.37 44.27 23.68
N PHE A 801 -0.66 44.30 24.53
CA PHE A 801 -1.09 45.51 25.24
C PHE A 801 -1.25 45.25 26.74
N ASP A 802 -1.23 46.31 27.56
CA ASP A 802 -1.42 46.19 29.02
C ASP A 802 -2.84 45.72 29.34
N GLY A 803 -2.98 44.75 30.25
CA GLY A 803 -4.27 44.23 30.70
C GLY A 803 -5.22 45.29 31.25
N ALA A 804 -4.71 46.44 31.73
CA ALA A 804 -5.54 47.59 32.09
C ALA A 804 -6.40 48.11 30.91
N HIS A 805 -5.96 47.89 29.67
CA HIS A 805 -6.70 48.27 28.48
C HIS A 805 -7.73 47.23 28.01
N LEU A 806 -7.78 46.02 28.58
CA LEU A 806 -8.68 44.97 28.13
C LEU A 806 -10.15 45.37 28.21
N VAL A 807 -10.61 45.76 29.40
CA VAL A 807 -12.03 46.11 29.63
C VAL A 807 -12.41 47.37 28.84
N PRO A 808 -11.64 48.48 28.89
CA PRO A 808 -12.00 49.67 28.11
C PRO A 808 -11.96 49.43 26.59
N PHE A 809 -11.05 48.58 26.09
CA PHE A 809 -11.00 48.22 24.67
C PHE A 809 -12.18 47.34 24.27
N CYS A 810 -12.54 46.32 25.07
CA CYS A 810 -13.73 45.51 24.82
C CYS A 810 -15.02 46.34 24.89
N GLN A 811 -15.08 47.36 25.76
CA GLN A 811 -16.19 48.29 25.80
C GLN A 811 -16.28 49.16 24.54
N LEU A 812 -15.15 49.68 24.04
CA LEU A 812 -15.08 50.37 22.75
C LEU A 812 -15.57 49.48 21.60
N LEU A 813 -15.16 48.21 21.59
CA LEU A 813 -15.58 47.23 20.59
C LEU A 813 -17.11 46.99 20.60
N ARG A 814 -17.75 47.04 21.78
CA ARG A 814 -19.22 46.98 21.88
C ARG A 814 -19.88 48.28 21.43
N GLU A 815 -19.41 49.42 21.92
CA GLU A 815 -20.08 50.72 21.75
C GLU A 815 -19.85 51.34 20.36
N GLU A 816 -18.61 51.34 19.87
CA GLU A 816 -18.27 51.89 18.54
C GLU A 816 -18.29 50.83 17.44
N GLY A 817 -17.98 49.57 17.77
CA GLY A 817 -17.96 48.46 16.81
C GLY A 817 -19.27 47.70 16.68
N GLY A 818 -20.20 47.86 17.64
CA GLY A 818 -21.44 47.09 17.71
C GLY A 818 -21.21 45.58 17.94
N LEU A 819 -20.02 45.16 18.38
CA LEU A 819 -19.65 43.75 18.50
C LEU A 819 -20.35 43.06 19.67
N SER A 820 -20.80 41.83 19.44
CA SER A 820 -21.45 41.00 20.46
C SER A 820 -20.42 40.27 21.32
N LEU A 821 -19.77 41.00 22.23
CA LEU A 821 -18.72 40.48 23.11
C LEU A 821 -19.26 40.00 24.47
N PRO A 822 -19.26 38.69 24.79
CA PRO A 822 -19.68 38.22 26.11
C PRO A 822 -18.61 38.48 27.18
N THR A 823 -19.02 38.64 28.43
CA THR A 823 -18.10 38.79 29.58
C THR A 823 -17.15 37.60 29.74
N LYS A 824 -17.58 36.40 29.32
CA LYS A 824 -16.74 35.20 29.33
C LYS A 824 -15.50 35.34 28.43
N PHE A 825 -15.63 36.02 27.30
CA PHE A 825 -14.49 36.29 26.41
C PHE A 825 -13.43 37.15 27.12
N GLU A 826 -13.87 38.27 27.72
CA GLU A 826 -12.98 39.14 28.50
C GLU A 826 -12.28 38.38 29.63
N PHE A 827 -13.03 37.52 30.32
CA PHE A 827 -12.48 36.73 31.42
C PHE A 827 -11.41 35.74 30.95
N GLU A 828 -11.67 34.94 29.91
CA GLU A 828 -10.71 33.93 29.42
C GLU A 828 -9.45 34.56 28.82
N VAL A 829 -9.61 35.66 28.08
CA VAL A 829 -8.48 36.46 27.58
C VAL A 829 -7.69 37.06 28.74
N GLY A 830 -8.37 37.60 29.75
CA GLY A 830 -7.76 38.19 30.95
C GLY A 830 -7.05 37.18 31.85
N GLN A 831 -7.32 35.88 31.69
CA GLN A 831 -6.59 34.80 32.38
C GLN A 831 -5.28 34.44 31.68
N ASN A 832 -5.14 34.72 30.38
CA ASN A 832 -3.95 34.39 29.59
C ASN A 832 -3.01 35.61 29.46
N VAL A 833 -2.46 36.06 30.59
CA VAL A 833 -1.56 37.22 30.65
C VAL A 833 -0.09 36.81 30.77
N GLY A 834 0.79 37.54 30.09
CA GLY A 834 2.24 37.39 30.25
C GLY A 834 2.75 37.91 31.59
N VAL A 835 4.04 37.69 31.87
CA VAL A 835 4.74 38.03 33.14
C VAL A 835 4.59 39.51 33.58
N LYS A 836 4.20 40.40 32.67
CA LYS A 836 3.99 41.83 32.92
C LYS A 836 2.51 42.28 32.89
N ASN A 837 1.56 41.38 33.13
CA ASN A 837 0.12 41.63 32.93
C ASN A 837 -0.21 42.10 31.50
N GLN A 838 0.53 41.63 30.51
CA GLN A 838 0.32 41.98 29.10
C GLN A 838 -0.50 40.89 28.41
N ILE A 839 -1.47 41.31 27.60
CA ILE A 839 -2.30 40.43 26.78
C ILE A 839 -1.68 40.38 25.39
N PHE A 840 -1.47 39.17 24.87
CA PHE A 840 -0.95 38.97 23.52
C PHE A 840 -2.04 39.30 22.50
N TRP A 841 -1.70 40.15 21.53
CA TRP A 841 -2.65 40.58 20.50
C TRP A 841 -3.14 39.41 19.65
N ASP A 842 -2.24 38.49 19.27
CA ASP A 842 -2.60 37.33 18.46
C ASP A 842 -3.59 36.41 19.17
N ASP A 843 -3.40 36.11 20.46
CA ASP A 843 -4.34 35.29 21.25
C ASP A 843 -5.69 36.00 21.42
N PHE A 844 -5.69 37.32 21.65
CA PHE A 844 -6.92 38.14 21.69
C PHE A 844 -7.71 38.02 20.39
N VAL A 845 -7.04 38.22 19.24
CA VAL A 845 -7.67 38.16 17.91
C VAL A 845 -8.14 36.76 17.57
N THR A 846 -7.32 35.73 17.82
CA THR A 846 -7.68 34.33 17.55
C THR A 846 -8.90 33.91 18.36
N ARG A 847 -8.96 34.26 19.66
CA ARG A 847 -10.12 33.97 20.50
C ARG A 847 -11.35 34.75 20.06
N LEU A 848 -11.21 36.03 19.73
CA LEU A 848 -12.30 36.89 19.28
C LEU A 848 -12.94 36.38 17.99
N ARG A 849 -12.10 35.96 17.04
CA ARG A 849 -12.53 35.41 15.75
C ARG A 849 -13.01 33.96 15.83
N SER A 850 -12.78 33.27 16.95
CA SER A 850 -13.26 31.91 17.15
C SER A 850 -14.76 31.86 17.42
N ALA A 851 -15.42 30.80 16.96
CA ALA A 851 -16.84 30.53 17.26
C ALA A 851 -17.07 29.98 18.69
N SER A 852 -16.14 30.22 19.63
CA SER A 852 -16.25 29.74 21.02
C SER A 852 -17.03 30.70 21.92
N PHE A 853 -17.13 31.98 21.53
CA PHE A 853 -17.74 33.05 22.34
C PHE A 853 -18.93 33.72 21.66
N LEU A 854 -19.12 33.51 20.36
CA LEU A 854 -20.29 33.96 19.63
C LEU A 854 -21.28 32.82 19.53
N PHE A 855 -22.56 33.08 19.81
CA PHE A 855 -23.59 32.11 19.48
C PHE A 855 -23.75 32.07 17.96
N VAL A 856 -23.39 30.94 17.37
CA VAL A 856 -23.53 30.68 15.94
C VAL A 856 -24.61 29.62 15.78
N PRO A 857 -25.85 30.00 15.40
CA PRO A 857 -27.00 29.08 15.39
C PRO A 857 -26.76 27.79 14.58
N THR A 858 -25.99 27.88 13.50
CA THR A 858 -25.60 26.75 12.64
C THR A 858 -24.59 25.79 13.27
N ARG A 859 -23.96 26.16 14.39
CA ARG A 859 -23.03 25.32 15.16
C ARG A 859 -23.63 24.93 16.50
N ASP A 860 -24.17 25.90 17.24
CA ASP A 860 -24.57 25.74 18.64
C ASP A 860 -25.96 25.09 18.81
N ARG A 861 -26.74 24.99 17.72
CA ARG A 861 -27.94 24.12 17.66
C ARG A 861 -27.57 22.64 17.80
N TYR A 862 -26.37 22.26 17.40
CA TYR A 862 -25.92 20.88 17.37
C TYR A 862 -25.00 20.58 18.55
N THR A 863 -25.24 19.44 19.20
CA THR A 863 -24.35 18.89 20.23
C THR A 863 -22.95 18.62 19.66
N SER A 864 -21.94 18.48 20.53
CA SER A 864 -20.58 18.10 20.08
C SER A 864 -20.58 16.77 19.31
N VAL A 865 -21.40 15.81 19.72
CA VAL A 865 -21.55 14.50 19.05
C VAL A 865 -22.17 14.66 17.66
N GLN A 866 -23.21 15.48 17.52
CA GLN A 866 -23.81 15.79 16.21
C GLN A 866 -22.81 16.44 15.26
N ARG A 867 -21.99 17.36 15.77
CA ARG A 867 -20.95 18.02 14.98
C ARG A 867 -19.88 17.03 14.52
N GLY A 868 -19.46 16.10 15.38
CA GLY A 868 -18.49 15.05 15.05
C GLY A 868 -19.02 13.92 14.17
N VAL A 869 -20.24 14.02 13.64
CA VAL A 869 -20.73 13.07 12.61
C VAL A 869 -21.31 13.77 11.39
N GLU A 870 -21.35 15.12 11.37
CA GLU A 870 -21.97 15.91 10.30
C GLU A 870 -21.36 15.57 8.93
N GLU A 871 -20.04 15.40 8.85
CA GLU A 871 -19.36 15.07 7.61
C GLU A 871 -19.77 13.69 7.06
N ARG A 872 -19.97 12.71 7.96
CA ARG A 872 -20.41 11.36 7.56
C ARG A 872 -21.85 11.37 7.06
N VAL A 873 -22.74 12.11 7.74
CA VAL A 873 -24.14 12.28 7.30
C VAL A 873 -24.18 13.03 5.97
N ARG A 874 -23.37 14.08 5.81
CA ARG A 874 -23.25 14.84 4.55
C ARG A 874 -22.77 13.95 3.41
N ALA A 875 -21.71 13.18 3.61
CA ALA A 875 -21.16 12.27 2.60
C ALA A 875 -22.20 11.22 2.18
N HIS A 876 -22.94 10.66 3.13
CA HIS A 876 -24.02 9.72 2.84
C HIS A 876 -25.18 10.35 2.09
N TRP A 877 -25.60 11.56 2.48
CA TRP A 877 -26.63 12.32 1.77
C TRP A 877 -26.21 12.66 0.33
N GLN A 878 -24.92 12.93 0.09
CA GLN A 878 -24.36 13.17 -1.23
C GLN A 878 -24.40 11.94 -2.15
N LEU A 879 -24.54 10.71 -1.64
CA LEU A 879 -24.78 9.53 -2.47
C LEU A 879 -26.12 9.61 -3.22
N TYR A 880 -27.15 10.10 -2.52
CA TYR A 880 -28.49 10.30 -3.07
C TYR A 880 -28.62 11.60 -3.87
N ASN A 881 -27.68 12.53 -3.64
CA ASN A 881 -27.61 13.83 -4.31
C ASN A 881 -26.19 14.02 -4.89
N PRO A 882 -25.84 13.28 -5.96
CA PRO A 882 -24.47 13.27 -6.46
C PRO A 882 -24.02 14.68 -6.86
N SER A 883 -22.78 15.04 -6.52
CA SER A 883 -22.20 16.36 -6.75
C SER A 883 -23.03 17.53 -6.18
N ALA A 884 -23.68 17.32 -5.03
CA ALA A 884 -24.39 18.37 -4.31
C ALA A 884 -23.46 19.40 -3.69
N THR A 885 -23.88 20.66 -3.78
CA THR A 885 -23.10 21.83 -3.37
C THR A 885 -23.25 22.08 -1.87
N THR A 886 -22.39 22.91 -1.30
CA THR A 886 -22.51 23.30 0.11
C THR A 886 -23.82 24.03 0.39
N GLU A 887 -24.35 24.79 -0.57
CA GLU A 887 -25.67 25.40 -0.46
C GLU A 887 -26.77 24.35 -0.33
N GLU A 888 -26.77 23.34 -1.21
CA GLU A 888 -27.78 22.28 -1.17
C GLU A 888 -27.73 21.52 0.17
N TRP A 889 -26.53 21.26 0.70
CA TRP A 889 -26.36 20.67 2.03
C TRP A 889 -26.94 21.55 3.13
N CYS A 890 -26.54 22.83 3.20
CA CYS A 890 -27.03 23.74 4.23
C CYS A 890 -28.55 23.90 4.24
N ALA A 891 -29.19 23.87 3.06
CA ALA A 891 -30.64 23.98 2.94
C ALA A 891 -31.40 22.79 3.58
N VAL A 892 -30.78 21.61 3.66
CA VAL A 892 -31.41 20.40 4.23
C VAL A 892 -30.74 19.93 5.52
N ARG A 893 -29.60 20.52 5.91
CA ARG A 893 -28.77 20.07 7.02
C ARG A 893 -29.57 19.86 8.31
N SER A 894 -30.42 20.81 8.70
CA SER A 894 -31.21 20.66 9.92
C SER A 894 -32.12 19.43 9.87
N ARG A 895 -32.80 19.19 8.75
CA ARG A 895 -33.67 18.02 8.57
C ARG A 895 -32.87 16.73 8.60
N GLU A 896 -31.78 16.65 7.84
CA GLU A 896 -30.97 15.44 7.74
C GLU A 896 -30.30 15.10 9.07
N MET A 897 -29.78 16.10 9.79
CA MET A 897 -29.18 15.91 11.11
C MET A 897 -30.23 15.53 12.17
N GLU A 898 -31.43 16.10 12.10
CA GLU A 898 -32.54 15.70 12.99
C GLU A 898 -32.98 14.26 12.70
N HIS A 899 -33.15 13.88 11.43
CA HIS A 899 -33.49 12.52 11.02
C HIS A 899 -32.40 11.52 11.44
N ALA A 900 -31.13 11.86 11.22
CA ALA A 900 -29.99 11.05 11.61
C ALA A 900 -29.99 10.73 13.12
N PHE A 901 -30.38 11.66 13.98
CA PHE A 901 -30.35 11.48 15.44
C PHE A 901 -31.67 11.02 16.07
N THR A 902 -32.78 11.12 15.34
CA THR A 902 -34.10 10.65 15.80
C THR A 902 -34.42 9.24 15.30
N THR A 903 -34.05 8.92 14.07
CA THR A 903 -34.37 7.63 13.42
C THR A 903 -33.14 6.74 13.23
N GLU A 904 -31.99 7.32 12.86
CA GLU A 904 -30.82 6.54 12.43
C GLU A 904 -29.64 6.60 13.43
N LYS A 905 -29.91 6.95 14.69
CA LYS A 905 -28.90 7.33 15.67
C LYS A 905 -27.74 6.33 15.78
N ASP A 906 -28.06 5.05 15.83
CA ASP A 906 -27.08 3.97 16.05
C ASP A 906 -26.18 3.72 14.83
N TRP A 907 -26.58 4.17 13.63
CA TRP A 907 -25.71 4.16 12.46
C TRP A 907 -24.58 5.19 12.57
N TRP A 908 -24.88 6.35 13.15
CA TRP A 908 -23.99 7.51 13.11
C TRP A 908 -23.08 7.61 14.32
N ILE A 909 -23.59 7.28 15.52
CA ILE A 909 -22.81 7.37 16.75
C ILE A 909 -21.55 6.48 16.66
N PRO A 910 -20.38 7.00 17.08
CA PRO A 910 -19.15 6.21 17.20
C PRO A 910 -19.39 4.96 18.04
N ASP A 911 -19.09 3.81 17.44
CA ASP A 911 -19.13 2.51 18.10
C ASP A 911 -17.72 2.17 18.52
N GLU A 912 -17.47 1.95 19.82
CA GLU A 912 -16.12 1.77 20.35
C GLU A 912 -15.40 0.61 19.65
N MET A 913 -16.05 -0.55 19.46
CA MET A 913 -15.42 -1.70 18.82
C MET A 913 -15.08 -1.46 17.34
N ILE A 914 -15.93 -0.73 16.61
CA ILE A 914 -15.70 -0.46 15.18
C ILE A 914 -14.69 0.69 15.01
N THR A 915 -14.78 1.72 15.84
CA THR A 915 -13.98 2.95 15.72
C THR A 915 -12.59 2.83 16.33
N SER A 916 -12.42 2.13 17.45
CA SER A 916 -11.08 1.86 18.00
C SER A 916 -10.26 0.97 17.09
N SER A 917 -10.91 0.20 16.21
CA SER A 917 -10.27 -0.75 15.29
C SER A 917 -10.19 -0.23 13.86
N SER A 918 -10.46 1.04 13.62
CA SER A 918 -10.49 1.62 12.28
C SER A 918 -9.18 2.31 11.87
N THR A 919 -8.07 2.04 12.56
CA THR A 919 -6.72 2.39 12.10
C THR A 919 -5.90 1.12 11.91
N LEU A 920 -4.90 1.16 11.03
CA LEU A 920 -4.08 -0.02 10.72
C LEU A 920 -3.29 -0.53 11.93
N GLY A 921 -2.92 0.35 12.87
CA GLY A 921 -2.17 0.01 14.07
C GLY A 921 -3.02 -0.54 15.22
N ASP A 922 -4.32 -0.22 15.25
CA ASP A 922 -5.19 -0.56 16.39
C ASP A 922 -5.99 -1.86 16.18
N LEU A 923 -6.12 -2.34 14.94
CA LEU A 923 -6.79 -3.61 14.63
C LEU A 923 -5.83 -4.79 14.85
N ASP A 924 -5.98 -5.50 15.96
CA ASP A 924 -5.25 -6.74 16.21
C ASP A 924 -5.67 -7.85 15.23
N VAL A 925 -4.69 -8.53 14.63
CA VAL A 925 -4.88 -9.66 13.71
C VAL A 925 -5.65 -10.79 14.40
N GLY A 926 -5.43 -11.02 15.70
CA GLY A 926 -6.15 -12.04 16.47
C GLY A 926 -7.63 -11.73 16.72
N LEU A 927 -8.00 -10.46 16.80
CA LEU A 927 -9.37 -10.00 17.04
C LEU A 927 -10.13 -9.64 15.76
N ARG A 928 -9.43 -9.53 14.63
CA ARG A 928 -9.97 -9.09 13.34
C ARG A 928 -11.30 -9.77 12.97
N ASP A 929 -11.33 -11.09 13.01
CA ASP A 929 -12.52 -11.84 12.55
C ASP A 929 -13.70 -11.66 13.51
N PHE A 930 -13.43 -11.46 14.81
CA PHE A 930 -14.46 -11.13 15.81
C PHE A 930 -15.03 -9.73 15.58
N VAL A 931 -14.18 -8.71 15.35
CA VAL A 931 -14.62 -7.33 15.08
C VAL A 931 -15.40 -7.25 13.77
N LEU A 932 -14.96 -7.96 12.72
CA LEU A 932 -15.70 -8.05 11.46
C LEU A 932 -17.07 -8.72 11.67
N ARG A 933 -17.12 -9.79 12.46
CA ARG A 933 -18.40 -10.44 12.78
C ARG A 933 -19.32 -9.52 13.58
N TYR A 934 -18.82 -8.84 14.60
CA TYR A 934 -19.57 -7.84 15.36
C TYR A 934 -20.14 -6.77 14.44
N SER A 935 -19.32 -6.24 13.52
CA SER A 935 -19.76 -5.21 12.58
C SER A 935 -20.90 -5.70 11.66
N ASN A 936 -20.86 -6.96 11.23
CA ASN A 936 -21.94 -7.57 10.46
C ASN A 936 -23.19 -7.78 11.31
N ASP A 937 -23.05 -8.26 12.55
CA ASP A 937 -24.17 -8.48 13.46
C ASP A 937 -24.89 -7.17 13.80
N VAL A 938 -24.14 -6.07 14.01
CA VAL A 938 -24.72 -4.72 14.17
C VAL A 938 -25.52 -4.32 12.94
N CYS A 939 -24.94 -4.44 11.74
CA CYS A 939 -25.65 -4.12 10.50
C CYS A 939 -26.88 -5.01 10.25
N ASN A 940 -26.88 -6.26 10.74
CA ASN A 940 -27.99 -7.20 10.62
C ASN A 940 -29.20 -6.81 11.48
N VAL A 941 -28.95 -6.19 12.64
CA VAL A 941 -29.98 -5.79 13.61
C VAL A 941 -30.57 -4.42 13.28
N LEU A 942 -29.74 -3.48 12.83
CA LEU A 942 -30.19 -2.12 12.53
C LEU A 942 -31.12 -2.07 11.31
N GLU A 943 -31.94 -1.02 11.27
CA GLU A 943 -32.98 -0.85 10.25
C GLU A 943 -32.65 0.30 9.29
N GLY A 944 -33.09 0.14 8.03
CA GLY A 944 -33.13 1.20 7.03
C GLY A 944 -34.58 1.52 6.65
N SER A 945 -34.94 2.80 6.66
CA SER A 945 -36.28 3.26 6.33
C SER A 945 -36.30 4.12 5.08
N ALA A 946 -37.36 3.99 4.27
CA ALA A 946 -37.63 4.91 3.17
C ALA A 946 -39.10 5.34 3.17
N GLN A 947 -39.31 6.61 2.84
CA GLN A 947 -40.62 7.22 2.73
C GLN A 947 -40.85 7.72 1.30
N GLY A 948 -41.84 7.14 0.64
CA GLY A 948 -42.42 7.64 -0.61
C GLY A 948 -43.58 8.60 -0.34
N ASN A 949 -44.23 9.05 -1.41
CA ASN A 949 -45.35 10.01 -1.31
C ASN A 949 -46.57 9.47 -0.55
N ASP A 950 -46.83 8.17 -0.67
CA ASP A 950 -48.06 7.52 -0.17
C ASP A 950 -47.77 6.21 0.60
N VAL A 951 -46.51 5.77 0.64
CA VAL A 951 -46.06 4.51 1.23
C VAL A 951 -44.76 4.75 2.00
N SER A 952 -44.60 4.12 3.17
CA SER A 952 -43.33 4.05 3.89
C SER A 952 -42.98 2.61 4.22
N ALA A 953 -41.70 2.26 4.11
CA ALA A 953 -41.20 0.92 4.38
C ALA A 953 -39.97 0.98 5.30
N THR A 954 -39.85 0.01 6.18
CA THR A 954 -38.68 -0.21 7.05
C THR A 954 -38.21 -1.64 6.88
N VAL A 955 -36.90 -1.82 6.70
CA VAL A 955 -36.27 -3.10 6.40
C VAL A 955 -35.11 -3.33 7.37
N THR A 956 -35.01 -4.54 7.90
CA THR A 956 -33.91 -4.97 8.77
C THR A 956 -32.68 -5.34 7.95
N GLY A 957 -31.50 -5.41 8.60
CA GLY A 957 -30.25 -5.87 7.99
C GLY A 957 -30.31 -7.24 7.27
N THR A 958 -31.22 -8.12 7.68
CA THR A 958 -31.49 -9.41 7.02
C THR A 958 -32.28 -9.28 5.70
N GLY A 959 -32.72 -8.08 5.34
CA GLY A 959 -33.55 -7.80 4.17
C GLY A 959 -35.04 -8.05 4.39
N VAL A 960 -35.48 -8.22 5.64
CA VAL A 960 -36.89 -8.47 5.96
C VAL A 960 -37.61 -7.14 6.14
N LEU A 961 -38.79 -7.01 5.54
CA LEU A 961 -39.70 -5.89 5.74
C LEU A 961 -40.28 -5.95 7.17
N SER A 962 -39.79 -5.08 8.07
CA SER A 962 -40.27 -5.00 9.45
C SER A 962 -41.56 -4.19 9.55
N ASN A 963 -41.71 -3.16 8.73
CA ASN A 963 -42.89 -2.30 8.72
C ASN A 963 -43.21 -1.79 7.31
N LEU A 964 -44.50 -1.77 6.97
CA LEU A 964 -45.04 -1.18 5.74
C LEU A 964 -46.30 -0.40 6.10
N THR A 965 -46.30 0.90 5.82
CA THR A 965 -47.47 1.77 6.04
C THR A 965 -47.91 2.39 4.72
N ILE A 966 -49.22 2.39 4.46
CA ILE A 966 -49.84 2.96 3.25
C ILE A 966 -50.81 4.04 3.69
N ASP A 967 -50.66 5.26 3.16
CA ASP A 967 -51.60 6.35 3.41
C ASP A 967 -52.88 6.15 2.57
N ALA A 968 -53.87 5.52 3.22
CA ALA A 968 -55.17 5.25 2.63
C ALA A 968 -55.93 6.51 2.19
N HIS A 969 -55.67 7.68 2.80
CA HIS A 969 -56.32 8.94 2.41
C HIS A 969 -55.76 9.48 1.11
N SER A 970 -54.43 9.46 0.94
CA SER A 970 -53.80 9.91 -0.30
C SER A 970 -54.11 8.97 -1.48
N VAL A 971 -54.08 7.64 -1.26
CA VAL A 971 -54.44 6.64 -2.27
C VAL A 971 -55.88 6.83 -2.78
N LYS A 972 -56.84 7.06 -1.88
CA LYS A 972 -58.24 7.34 -2.24
C LYS A 972 -58.39 8.66 -3.01
N ARG A 973 -57.68 9.72 -2.58
CA ARG A 973 -57.76 11.04 -3.22
C ARG A 973 -57.18 11.03 -4.64
N LYS A 974 -56.12 10.26 -4.89
CA LYS A 974 -55.46 10.12 -6.19
C LYS A 974 -56.11 9.07 -7.10
N ASN A 975 -57.09 8.32 -6.60
CA ASN A 975 -57.77 7.23 -7.31
C ASN A 975 -56.79 6.20 -7.92
N LEU A 976 -55.77 5.80 -7.16
CA LEU A 976 -54.72 4.89 -7.62
C LEU A 976 -55.25 3.45 -7.72
N GLY A 977 -54.92 2.76 -8.81
CA GLY A 977 -55.23 1.34 -8.96
C GLY A 977 -54.32 0.46 -8.10
N VAL A 978 -54.74 -0.79 -7.84
CA VAL A 978 -53.93 -1.77 -7.07
C VAL A 978 -52.54 -1.96 -7.69
N LYS A 979 -52.42 -1.93 -9.02
CA LYS A 979 -51.13 -2.03 -9.72
C LYS A 979 -50.21 -0.84 -9.42
N ASP A 980 -50.77 0.36 -9.36
CA ASP A 980 -49.99 1.59 -9.08
C ASP A 980 -49.51 1.59 -7.63
N VAL A 981 -50.37 1.18 -6.70
CA VAL A 981 -50.01 1.02 -5.28
C VAL A 981 -48.93 -0.05 -5.08
N LEU A 982 -49.04 -1.21 -5.73
CA LEU A 982 -48.00 -2.25 -5.69
C LEU A 982 -46.67 -1.78 -6.30
N THR A 983 -46.72 -0.96 -7.34
CA THR A 983 -45.53 -0.34 -7.93
C THR A 983 -44.87 0.62 -6.93
N GLN A 984 -45.67 1.45 -6.24
CA GLN A 984 -45.16 2.35 -5.20
C GLN A 984 -44.59 1.59 -3.99
N ILE A 985 -45.24 0.51 -3.55
CA ILE A 985 -44.72 -0.38 -2.50
C ILE A 985 -43.38 -0.95 -2.92
N THR A 986 -43.29 -1.52 -4.12
CA THR A 986 -42.05 -2.14 -4.63
C THR A 986 -40.91 -1.11 -4.69
N ALA A 987 -41.17 0.09 -5.21
CA ALA A 987 -40.18 1.16 -5.27
C ALA A 987 -39.74 1.64 -3.88
N THR A 988 -40.67 1.75 -2.92
CA THR A 988 -40.37 2.21 -1.55
C THR A 988 -39.59 1.17 -0.76
N VAL A 989 -39.96 -0.12 -0.89
CA VAL A 989 -39.20 -1.23 -0.30
C VAL A 989 -37.78 -1.29 -0.89
N GLN A 990 -37.64 -1.13 -2.21
CA GLN A 990 -36.33 -1.06 -2.85
C GLN A 990 -35.50 0.12 -2.32
N ALA A 991 -36.11 1.29 -2.15
CA ALA A 991 -35.44 2.45 -1.57
C ALA A 991 -35.02 2.22 -0.10
N ALA A 992 -35.81 1.48 0.68
CA ALA A 992 -35.46 1.12 2.06
C ALA A 992 -34.27 0.16 2.10
N HIS A 993 -34.21 -0.84 1.21
CA HIS A 993 -33.04 -1.70 1.03
C HIS A 993 -31.80 -0.90 0.61
N ASP A 994 -31.94 0.03 -0.32
CA ASP A 994 -30.82 0.85 -0.77
C ASP A 994 -30.32 1.79 0.35
N ARG A 995 -31.24 2.32 1.18
CA ARG A 995 -30.90 3.08 2.40
C ARG A 995 -30.12 2.24 3.39
N LEU A 996 -30.59 1.04 3.69
CA LEU A 996 -29.90 0.09 4.57
C LEU A 996 -28.49 -0.23 4.08
N ASN A 997 -28.33 -0.55 2.78
CA ASN A 997 -27.02 -0.90 2.20
C ASN A 997 -26.01 0.25 2.26
N THR A 998 -26.45 1.48 1.99
CA THR A 998 -25.57 2.66 2.04
C THR A 998 -25.21 3.04 3.48
N LEU A 999 -26.13 2.86 4.45
CA LEU A 999 -25.87 3.04 5.88
C LEU A 999 -24.88 2.01 6.42
N ALA A 1000 -25.04 0.74 6.03
CA ALA A 1000 -24.09 -0.32 6.38
C ALA A 1000 -22.69 -0.01 5.86
N ALA A 1001 -22.57 0.43 4.59
CA ALA A 1001 -21.29 0.86 4.03
C ALA A 1001 -20.69 2.06 4.78
N ALA A 1002 -21.52 3.01 5.26
CA ALA A 1002 -21.06 4.16 6.05
C ALA A 1002 -20.61 3.77 7.46
N LYS A 1003 -21.15 2.69 8.04
CA LYS A 1003 -20.77 2.18 9.36
C LYS A 1003 -19.50 1.34 9.31
N THR A 1004 -19.36 0.43 8.34
CA THR A 1004 -18.30 -0.61 8.35
C THR A 1004 -17.27 -0.47 7.22
N GLY A 1005 -17.50 0.38 6.22
CA GLY A 1005 -16.66 0.47 5.03
C GLY A 1005 -15.19 0.81 5.31
N HIS A 1006 -14.92 1.70 6.27
CA HIS A 1006 -13.54 2.05 6.64
C HIS A 1006 -12.82 0.89 7.35
N LEU A 1007 -13.48 0.25 8.33
CA LEU A 1007 -12.95 -0.95 9.01
C LEU A 1007 -12.65 -2.08 8.02
N SER A 1008 -13.53 -2.31 7.05
CA SER A 1008 -13.30 -3.31 5.99
C SER A 1008 -12.01 -3.02 5.21
N LYS A 1009 -11.78 -1.77 4.80
CA LYS A 1009 -10.56 -1.36 4.09
C LYS A 1009 -9.30 -1.49 4.94
N VAL A 1010 -9.38 -1.17 6.23
CA VAL A 1010 -8.28 -1.38 7.18
C VAL A 1010 -7.96 -2.86 7.32
N SER A 1011 -8.98 -3.71 7.46
CA SER A 1011 -8.83 -5.17 7.50
C SER A 1011 -8.21 -5.74 6.20
N GLN A 1012 -8.55 -5.17 5.05
CA GLN A 1012 -7.95 -5.54 3.76
C GLN A 1012 -6.47 -5.16 3.70
N ALA A 1013 -6.13 -3.93 4.11
CA ALA A 1013 -4.73 -3.48 4.18
C ALA A 1013 -3.92 -4.37 5.13
N LEU A 1014 -4.45 -4.64 6.32
CA LEU A 1014 -3.85 -5.53 7.33
C LEU A 1014 -3.59 -6.93 6.77
N SER A 1015 -4.52 -7.48 6.00
CA SER A 1015 -4.38 -8.82 5.40
C SER A 1015 -3.25 -8.92 4.37
N ILE A 1016 -2.87 -7.80 3.75
CA ILE A 1016 -1.75 -7.74 2.79
C ILE A 1016 -0.43 -7.53 3.54
N VAL A 1017 -0.36 -6.56 4.46
CA VAL A 1017 0.89 -6.22 5.15
C VAL A 1017 1.28 -7.26 6.21
N CYS A 1018 0.30 -7.92 6.83
CA CYS A 1018 0.50 -8.94 7.85
C CYS A 1018 0.24 -10.36 7.32
N GLU A 1019 0.41 -10.60 6.01
CA GLU A 1019 0.26 -11.94 5.42
C GLU A 1019 1.11 -12.98 6.19
N HIS A 1020 2.33 -12.64 6.60
CA HIS A 1020 3.19 -13.58 7.33
C HIS A 1020 2.73 -13.95 8.74
N GLN A 1021 1.74 -13.25 9.31
CA GLN A 1021 1.13 -13.62 10.59
C GLN A 1021 -0.03 -14.60 10.44
N SER A 1022 -0.55 -14.78 9.21
CA SER A 1022 -1.66 -15.69 8.95
C SER A 1022 -1.18 -17.10 8.57
N GLU A 1023 -2.07 -18.08 8.74
CA GLU A 1023 -1.82 -19.47 8.34
C GLU A 1023 -1.81 -19.67 6.80
N TYR A 1024 -2.38 -18.74 6.05
CA TYR A 1024 -2.40 -18.76 4.59
C TYR A 1024 -1.22 -18.01 3.96
N GLY A 1025 -0.33 -17.43 4.77
CA GLY A 1025 0.81 -16.63 4.32
C GLY A 1025 2.19 -17.26 4.55
N GLY A 1026 3.20 -16.69 3.90
CA GLY A 1026 4.59 -17.10 4.06
C GLY A 1026 4.81 -18.60 3.81
N ARG A 1027 5.53 -19.28 4.72
CA ARG A 1027 5.84 -20.72 4.60
C ARG A 1027 4.61 -21.63 4.64
N HIS A 1028 3.50 -21.16 5.22
CA HIS A 1028 2.29 -21.97 5.41
C HIS A 1028 1.28 -21.81 4.25
N GLY A 1029 1.43 -20.79 3.40
CA GLY A 1029 0.57 -20.60 2.23
C GLY A 1029 0.53 -21.81 1.28
N ARG A 1030 1.67 -22.53 1.11
CA ARG A 1030 1.71 -23.78 0.34
C ARG A 1030 0.87 -24.89 0.98
N THR A 1031 0.89 -24.99 2.32
CA THR A 1031 0.07 -25.96 3.05
C THR A 1031 -1.41 -25.63 2.91
N TYR A 1032 -1.77 -24.35 3.00
CA TYR A 1032 -3.15 -23.90 2.80
C TYR A 1032 -3.65 -24.21 1.39
N ALA A 1033 -2.84 -23.92 0.36
CA ALA A 1033 -3.17 -24.23 -1.03
C ALA A 1033 -3.30 -25.75 -1.28
N TYR A 1034 -2.44 -26.55 -0.66
CA TYR A 1034 -2.54 -28.02 -0.70
C TYR A 1034 -3.86 -28.50 -0.08
N ALA A 1035 -4.17 -28.04 1.13
CA ALA A 1035 -5.41 -28.40 1.83
C ALA A 1035 -6.65 -27.98 1.04
N PHE A 1036 -6.64 -26.78 0.45
CA PHE A 1036 -7.72 -26.30 -0.41
C PHE A 1036 -7.90 -27.18 -1.66
N GLY A 1037 -6.82 -27.52 -2.36
CA GLY A 1037 -6.88 -28.42 -3.51
C GLY A 1037 -7.44 -29.80 -3.14
N LYS A 1038 -7.03 -30.34 -1.98
CA LYS A 1038 -7.57 -31.59 -1.45
C LYS A 1038 -9.05 -31.52 -1.08
N ALA A 1039 -9.48 -30.41 -0.47
CA ALA A 1039 -10.89 -30.20 -0.18
C ALA A 1039 -11.73 -30.16 -1.47
N VAL A 1040 -11.24 -29.54 -2.54
CA VAL A 1040 -11.92 -29.54 -3.85
C VAL A 1040 -12.01 -30.96 -4.43
N GLU A 1041 -10.89 -31.70 -4.46
CA GLU A 1041 -10.87 -33.11 -4.91
C GLU A 1041 -11.85 -33.98 -4.10
N GLN A 1042 -11.88 -33.81 -2.78
CA GLN A 1042 -12.76 -34.55 -1.89
C GLN A 1042 -14.23 -34.21 -2.14
N LEU A 1043 -14.58 -32.92 -2.28
CA LEU A 1043 -15.96 -32.50 -2.57
C LEU A 1043 -16.48 -33.06 -3.91
N GLU A 1044 -15.60 -33.21 -4.92
CA GLU A 1044 -15.94 -33.85 -6.19
C GLU A 1044 -16.17 -35.37 -6.05
N GLN A 1045 -15.50 -36.01 -5.10
CA GLN A 1045 -15.61 -37.45 -4.81
C GLN A 1045 -16.79 -37.78 -3.89
N ASP A 1046 -17.05 -37.00 -2.84
CA ASP A 1046 -18.13 -37.24 -1.86
C ASP A 1046 -19.54 -37.13 -2.49
N GLY A 1047 -19.68 -36.41 -3.62
CA GLY A 1047 -20.89 -36.42 -4.45
C GLY A 1047 -21.14 -37.73 -5.23
N LYS A 1048 -20.21 -38.69 -5.17
CA LYS A 1048 -20.26 -40.01 -5.81
C LYS A 1048 -19.75 -41.05 -4.82
N THR A 1049 -20.64 -41.68 -4.03
CA THR A 1049 -20.26 -42.78 -3.13
C THR A 1049 -19.45 -43.85 -3.88
N LEU A 1050 -18.14 -43.88 -3.66
CA LEU A 1050 -17.24 -44.89 -4.19
C LEU A 1050 -16.56 -45.62 -3.02
N PRO A 1051 -16.57 -46.96 -2.99
CA PRO A 1051 -15.88 -47.74 -1.99
C PRO A 1051 -14.39 -47.89 -2.33
N GLY A 1052 -13.54 -47.72 -1.32
CA GLY A 1052 -12.20 -48.32 -1.26
C GLY A 1052 -11.14 -47.72 -2.20
N ALA A 1053 -10.53 -46.60 -1.79
CA ALA A 1053 -9.31 -46.09 -2.41
C ALA A 1053 -8.17 -47.13 -2.37
N ARG A 1054 -7.46 -47.28 -3.49
CA ARG A 1054 -6.23 -48.11 -3.56
C ARG A 1054 -5.20 -47.60 -2.54
N LEU A 1055 -4.27 -48.44 -2.09
CA LEU A 1055 -3.21 -48.02 -1.16
C LEU A 1055 -2.39 -46.82 -1.67
N SER A 1056 -2.27 -46.65 -2.99
CA SER A 1056 -1.63 -45.50 -3.65
C SER A 1056 -2.48 -44.24 -3.71
N GLU A 1057 -3.79 -44.37 -3.54
CA GLU A 1057 -4.78 -43.28 -3.52
C GLU A 1057 -5.07 -42.81 -2.09
N ARG A 1058 -4.64 -43.59 -1.07
CA ARG A 1058 -4.72 -43.20 0.33
C ARG A 1058 -3.71 -42.11 0.63
N GLU A 1059 -4.18 -41.08 1.32
CA GLU A 1059 -3.32 -39.98 1.71
C GLU A 1059 -2.37 -40.40 2.83
N VAL A 1060 -1.17 -39.81 2.84
CA VAL A 1060 -0.16 -40.07 3.88
C VAL A 1060 -0.68 -39.67 5.27
N PHE A 1061 -1.61 -38.71 5.34
CA PHE A 1061 -2.24 -38.21 6.56
C PHE A 1061 -3.50 -38.96 6.98
N ASP A 1062 -3.95 -39.94 6.19
CA ASP A 1062 -5.11 -40.75 6.52
C ASP A 1062 -4.87 -41.55 7.82
N ALA A 1063 -5.88 -41.58 8.69
CA ALA A 1063 -5.89 -42.39 9.90
C ALA A 1063 -5.77 -43.90 9.61
N THR A 1064 -6.01 -44.34 8.37
CA THR A 1064 -5.81 -45.72 7.94
C THR A 1064 -4.34 -46.13 7.75
N VAL A 1065 -3.40 -45.18 7.77
CA VAL A 1065 -1.96 -45.48 7.73
C VAL A 1065 -1.51 -45.99 9.10
N ASP A 1066 -1.04 -47.24 9.16
CA ASP A 1066 -0.56 -47.85 10.39
C ASP A 1066 0.73 -47.19 10.88
N ARG A 1067 0.65 -46.53 12.04
CA ARG A 1067 1.75 -45.81 12.71
C ARG A 1067 2.04 -46.37 14.11
N PHE A 1068 1.90 -47.69 14.31
CA PHE A 1068 2.31 -48.34 15.55
C PHE A 1068 3.81 -48.62 15.60
N ALA A 1069 4.33 -48.80 16.83
CA ALA A 1069 5.74 -49.13 17.05
C ALA A 1069 6.14 -50.48 16.42
N SER A 1070 5.17 -51.38 16.26
CA SER A 1070 5.35 -52.64 15.53
C SER A 1070 4.13 -52.95 14.68
N GLN A 1071 4.40 -53.42 13.46
CA GLN A 1071 3.36 -53.93 12.56
C GLN A 1071 2.88 -55.33 12.95
N THR A 1072 3.69 -56.09 13.68
CA THR A 1072 3.46 -57.53 13.91
C THR A 1072 3.24 -57.90 15.36
N HIS A 1073 3.76 -57.11 16.31
CA HIS A 1073 3.70 -57.45 17.74
C HIS A 1073 2.52 -56.71 18.42
N PRO A 1074 1.44 -57.39 18.82
CA PRO A 1074 0.21 -56.74 19.29
C PRO A 1074 0.41 -55.89 20.56
N GLU A 1075 1.25 -56.32 21.52
CA GLU A 1075 1.52 -55.51 22.73
C GLU A 1075 2.24 -54.17 22.44
N GLN A 1076 2.83 -54.03 21.25
CA GLN A 1076 3.49 -52.80 20.79
C GLN A 1076 2.58 -51.95 19.89
N ARG A 1077 1.32 -52.38 19.72
CA ARG A 1077 0.24 -51.67 19.00
C ARG A 1077 -0.73 -50.96 19.96
N ARG A 1078 -0.32 -50.81 21.22
CA ARG A 1078 -1.02 -50.00 22.22
C ARG A 1078 -0.83 -48.50 21.99
N LYS A 1079 -1.85 -47.69 22.26
CA LYS A 1079 -1.78 -46.22 22.14
C LYS A 1079 -1.27 -45.56 23.42
N THR A 1080 -1.43 -46.24 24.56
CA THR A 1080 -0.95 -45.82 25.89
C THR A 1080 0.01 -46.86 26.48
N PHE A 1081 0.58 -46.59 27.65
CA PHE A 1081 1.50 -47.56 28.31
C PHE A 1081 0.84 -48.90 28.64
N GLN A 1082 -0.46 -48.91 28.93
CA GLN A 1082 -1.28 -50.12 29.11
C GLN A 1082 -2.32 -50.22 28.00
N GLU A 1083 -2.74 -51.45 27.69
CA GLU A 1083 -3.82 -51.69 26.74
C GLU A 1083 -5.15 -51.23 27.33
N ARG A 1084 -5.92 -50.48 26.55
CA ARG A 1084 -7.23 -49.97 26.96
C ARG A 1084 -8.33 -50.84 26.35
N TYR A 1085 -9.28 -51.22 27.19
CA TYR A 1085 -10.45 -51.97 26.79
C TYR A 1085 -11.71 -51.10 26.90
N ASP A 1086 -12.67 -51.34 26.03
CA ASP A 1086 -14.00 -50.73 26.12
C ASP A 1086 -14.86 -51.42 27.19
N SER A 1087 -16.10 -50.94 27.36
CA SER A 1087 -17.04 -51.51 28.32
C SER A 1087 -17.45 -52.97 28.01
N SER A 1088 -17.19 -53.46 26.80
CA SER A 1088 -17.42 -54.86 26.41
C SER A 1088 -16.20 -55.76 26.61
N GLY A 1089 -15.06 -55.18 27.01
CA GLY A 1089 -13.78 -55.87 27.14
C GLY A 1089 -12.99 -55.97 25.84
N ALA A 1090 -13.41 -55.29 24.77
CA ALA A 1090 -12.69 -55.27 23.49
C ALA A 1090 -11.59 -54.19 23.49
N SER A 1091 -10.47 -54.47 22.82
CA SER A 1091 -9.35 -53.50 22.73
C SER A 1091 -9.74 -52.27 21.92
N ILE A 1092 -9.43 -51.08 22.44
CA ILE A 1092 -9.64 -49.77 21.78
C ILE A 1092 -8.40 -49.33 21.01
N ASP A 1093 -7.25 -49.94 21.30
CA ASP A 1093 -5.97 -49.50 20.76
C ASP A 1093 -5.79 -49.98 19.32
N ASP A 1094 -6.05 -51.26 19.03
CA ASP A 1094 -6.15 -51.81 17.67
C ASP A 1094 -7.48 -52.59 17.55
N ILE A 1095 -8.47 -51.97 16.89
CA ILE A 1095 -9.85 -52.47 16.88
C ILE A 1095 -9.98 -53.55 15.80
N ASP A 1096 -10.40 -54.76 16.19
CA ASP A 1096 -10.71 -55.83 15.24
C ASP A 1096 -11.80 -55.38 14.25
N VAL A 1097 -11.69 -55.82 12.99
CA VAL A 1097 -12.62 -55.49 11.90
C VAL A 1097 -14.06 -55.82 12.27
N ASN A 1098 -14.27 -56.90 13.04
CA ASN A 1098 -15.61 -57.31 13.50
C ASN A 1098 -16.24 -56.35 14.52
N ASN A 1099 -15.42 -55.51 15.16
CA ASN A 1099 -15.83 -54.51 16.15
C ASN A 1099 -16.01 -53.12 15.52
N VAL A 1100 -15.54 -52.88 14.30
CA VAL A 1100 -15.80 -51.66 13.53
C VAL A 1100 -17.17 -51.74 12.87
N ARG A 1101 -18.21 -51.23 13.54
CA ARG A 1101 -19.59 -51.22 13.02
C ARG A 1101 -19.99 -49.81 12.55
N ASN A 1102 -19.96 -49.58 11.23
CA ASN A 1102 -20.57 -48.40 10.62
C ASN A 1102 -22.04 -48.69 10.28
N TRP A 1103 -22.96 -48.49 11.24
CA TRP A 1103 -24.39 -48.72 11.04
C TRP A 1103 -25.14 -47.37 10.98
N GLY A 1104 -25.73 -47.02 9.83
CA GLY A 1104 -26.50 -45.77 9.69
C GLY A 1104 -26.71 -45.14 8.31
N ASN A 1105 -26.32 -45.73 7.17
CA ASN A 1105 -26.58 -45.14 5.84
C ASN A 1105 -27.30 -46.10 4.89
N THR A 1106 -28.60 -46.25 5.10
CA THR A 1106 -29.60 -46.55 4.06
C THR A 1106 -30.86 -45.80 4.44
N VAL A 1107 -31.01 -44.59 3.89
CA VAL A 1107 -32.30 -44.00 3.50
C VAL A 1107 -32.12 -43.45 2.10
#